data_AF-A0AAW6W8N1-F1
#
_entry.id   AF-A0AAW6W8N1-F1
#
_cell.length_a   1.000
_cell.length_b   1.000
_cell.length_c   1.000
_cell.angle_alpha   90.00
_cell.angle_beta   90.00
_cell.angle_gamma   90.00
#
_symmetry.space_group_name_H-M   'P 1'
#
loop_
_entity.id
_entity.type
_entity.pdbx_description
1 polymer ?
#
loop_
_entity_poly.entity_id
_entity_poly.type
_entity_poly.pdbx_seq_one_letter_code
_entity_poly.pdbx_strand_id
1 'polypeptide(L)'
;MKIEIKSLNAVRLTKLFIAASRWLSKYADVLNDLNVYPVPDGDTGTNMSMTLQAVENELVKLDHEPNMKELSEIVSENILLGARGNSGTILSQIIQGFLSVVENTEEISIEVAAKAFMAAKDKAYQAVSQPVEGTILTVIRKVAEAAMSYQGPQDDFILFLVHLKNIANEAVENTPNELAKLKEAGVVDAGGKGIFYVLEGFEKSVTDPEMLKDLARIAKAKTVKRDKMEMAQEEEITFKYCTEFIIENGNFPLEEYKSKISPLGDSMVCAQTAKKTKTHIHTNHPGQVLEIAAALGNLNNIKIENMLIQHRNLLVTEAELSQVEGLSKSKVETFLLRSENATPIAYFAIVDNIDLGNRFLDDGATAVLVGGQTKNPSVSDIETGLKKIHAKTIIILPNNKNIISSAKMAAERSEKEVIVFETKSMLEGHYVVKHKEESMEILLQQLTRNYSIEITKASRNTKVDDLEIEKGDCIALVNGRIVEKAKNNATLIKTLYARYLNRDSLSIFAVLGKDKEEEGIKALKEHSSRIRYQEFEAKQENYPYYIYVEQRDPNLPRIAIVTDSASDLTPELMKGYDIHIIPLRLKIGDKNYEDGVTITRKEFWNRILREKILPKTSQPSPAELHRLYQNLFDKGYESIITILLSSKLSGTQQAAKIAKEMIGNDKEIYIVDSKAVTFAEAHQVLEAARLVKEGASTKAILERLYELQDQMKIYFAVNDISYLQKGGRIGRASSIIGGLLKVKPILKLEDGEVTLETKVIGERGALSYMEKLIKNEGKKNSIILYTAWGGSNQELHNADILKKTSEDSRKIEHRSRFEIGPTIGSHSGPVYGFGMISKIR
;
A
#
# COMPACT_ATOMS: atom_id res chain seq x y z
N MET A 1 4.39 0.03 65.32
CA MET A 1 3.90 -1.31 64.92
C MET A 1 4.57 -1.68 63.61
N LYS A 2 4.91 -2.95 63.38
CA LYS A 2 4.99 -3.45 62.00
C LYS A 2 3.57 -3.42 61.41
N ILE A 3 3.46 -3.19 60.12
CA ILE A 3 2.21 -3.49 59.40
C ILE A 3 2.27 -4.99 59.10
N GLU A 4 1.33 -5.76 59.63
CA GLU A 4 1.22 -7.20 59.40
C GLU A 4 -0.03 -7.45 58.55
N ILE A 5 0.14 -8.09 57.40
CA ILE A 5 -0.97 -8.44 56.50
C ILE A 5 -1.14 -9.96 56.52
N LYS A 6 -2.24 -10.43 57.13
CA LYS A 6 -2.54 -11.87 57.23
C LYS A 6 -3.08 -12.47 55.93
N SER A 7 -3.62 -11.64 55.05
CA SER A 7 -4.36 -12.04 53.85
C SER A 7 -4.50 -10.90 52.84
N LEU A 8 -4.75 -11.21 51.56
CA LEU A 8 -5.14 -10.23 50.55
C LEU A 8 -6.63 -10.37 50.21
N ASN A 9 -7.41 -9.32 50.48
CA ASN A 9 -8.74 -9.15 49.90
C ASN A 9 -8.62 -8.45 48.53
N ALA A 10 -9.73 -8.36 47.78
CA ALA A 10 -9.74 -7.74 46.45
C ALA A 10 -9.15 -6.31 46.44
N VAL A 11 -9.49 -5.49 47.44
CA VAL A 11 -8.98 -4.11 47.57
C VAL A 11 -7.45 -4.05 47.74
N ARG A 12 -6.85 -5.02 48.43
CA ARG A 12 -5.38 -5.16 48.51
C ARG A 12 -4.81 -5.63 47.17
N LEU A 13 -5.45 -6.58 46.49
CA LEU A 13 -5.00 -7.10 45.20
C LEU A 13 -5.06 -6.04 44.07
N THR A 14 -6.09 -5.18 44.04
CA THR A 14 -6.16 -4.01 43.16
C THR A 14 -4.94 -3.08 43.35
N LYS A 15 -4.56 -2.80 44.61
CA LYS A 15 -3.40 -1.95 44.94
C LYS A 15 -2.08 -2.60 44.52
N LEU A 16 -1.96 -3.92 44.65
CA LEU A 16 -0.81 -4.69 44.16
C LEU A 16 -0.66 -4.59 42.65
N PHE A 17 -1.73 -4.80 41.86
CA PHE A 17 -1.67 -4.67 40.39
C PHE A 17 -1.31 -3.24 39.94
N ILE A 18 -1.88 -2.21 40.55
CA ILE A 18 -1.53 -0.80 40.27
C ILE A 18 -0.05 -0.53 40.60
N ALA A 19 0.47 -1.07 41.70
CA ALA A 19 1.87 -0.91 42.07
C ALA A 19 2.82 -1.64 41.11
N ALA A 20 2.49 -2.86 40.71
CA ALA A 20 3.26 -3.61 39.71
C ALA A 20 3.28 -2.90 38.34
N SER A 21 2.14 -2.38 37.87
CA SER A 21 2.07 -1.55 36.66
C SER A 21 3.05 -0.38 36.72
N ARG A 22 3.00 0.42 37.80
CA ARG A 22 3.88 1.59 37.99
C ARG A 22 5.35 1.23 38.20
N TRP A 23 5.64 0.11 38.84
CA TRP A 23 7.01 -0.33 39.11
C TRP A 23 7.67 -1.00 37.92
N LEU A 24 6.91 -1.74 37.11
CA LEU A 24 7.36 -2.27 35.84
C LEU A 24 7.55 -1.14 34.81
N SER A 25 6.61 -0.20 34.73
CA SER A 25 6.73 1.02 33.92
C SER A 25 7.95 1.87 34.32
N LYS A 26 8.31 1.88 35.60
CA LYS A 26 9.52 2.54 36.13
C LYS A 26 10.83 1.96 35.57
N TYR A 27 10.82 0.72 35.12
CA TYR A 27 11.99 -0.03 34.68
C TYR A 27 11.83 -0.55 33.23
N ALA A 28 10.84 -0.06 32.48
CA ALA A 28 10.58 -0.48 31.11
C ALA A 28 11.85 -0.32 30.24
N ASP A 29 12.56 0.80 30.37
CA ASP A 29 13.78 1.08 29.62
C ASP A 29 14.91 0.09 29.98
N VAL A 30 15.05 -0.26 31.25
CA VAL A 30 16.02 -1.30 31.70
C VAL A 30 15.70 -2.67 31.11
N LEU A 31 14.42 -2.98 30.86
CA LEU A 31 14.01 -4.20 30.15
C LEU A 31 14.08 -4.08 28.63
N ASN A 32 14.14 -2.87 28.08
CA ASN A 32 14.40 -2.61 26.66
C ASN A 32 15.91 -2.71 26.35
N ASP A 33 16.77 -2.25 27.26
CA ASP A 33 18.23 -2.32 27.16
C ASP A 33 18.75 -3.77 27.16
N LEU A 34 18.04 -4.70 27.79
CA LEU A 34 18.30 -6.15 27.77
C LEU A 34 17.90 -6.82 26.43
N ASN A 35 17.41 -6.08 25.44
CA ASN A 35 17.01 -6.58 24.11
C ASN A 35 18.17 -6.48 23.10
N VAL A 36 18.21 -7.35 22.09
CA VAL A 36 19.46 -7.71 21.38
C VAL A 36 19.73 -7.02 20.03
N TYR A 37 18.83 -6.17 19.49
CA TYR A 37 18.94 -5.70 18.09
C TYR A 37 19.49 -4.26 17.82
N PRO A 38 20.30 -4.02 16.75
CA PRO A 38 21.02 -2.75 16.46
C PRO A 38 20.31 -1.46 15.96
N VAL A 39 18.99 -1.40 15.79
CA VAL A 39 18.24 -0.26 15.18
C VAL A 39 17.33 0.39 16.25
N PRO A 40 16.87 1.66 16.21
CA PRO A 40 16.15 2.45 17.26
C PRO A 40 15.06 1.98 18.30
N ASP A 41 14.26 0.94 18.13
CA ASP A 41 12.88 0.83 18.69
C ASP A 41 12.69 -0.06 19.96
N GLY A 42 13.67 -0.20 20.86
CA GLY A 42 13.69 -1.22 21.94
C GLY A 42 12.38 -1.41 22.74
N ASP A 43 11.78 -2.61 22.70
CA ASP A 43 10.35 -2.79 23.02
C ASP A 43 9.95 -3.80 24.12
N THR A 44 10.86 -4.62 24.67
CA THR A 44 10.43 -5.73 25.56
C THR A 44 9.80 -5.25 26.87
N GLY A 45 10.40 -4.25 27.52
CA GLY A 45 9.81 -3.56 28.66
C GLY A 45 8.64 -2.66 28.28
N THR A 46 8.67 -2.05 27.11
CA THR A 46 7.55 -1.28 26.55
C THR A 46 6.30 -2.15 26.42
N ASN A 47 6.43 -3.37 25.87
CA ASN A 47 5.36 -4.34 25.72
C ASN A 47 4.82 -4.84 27.07
N MET A 48 5.70 -5.23 28.01
CA MET A 48 5.27 -5.72 29.33
C MET A 48 4.64 -4.62 30.19
N SER A 49 5.18 -3.39 30.17
CA SER A 49 4.62 -2.26 30.91
C SER A 49 3.27 -1.82 30.35
N MET A 50 3.12 -1.70 29.02
CA MET A 50 1.83 -1.42 28.39
C MET A 50 0.78 -2.51 28.67
N THR A 51 1.21 -3.78 28.80
CA THR A 51 0.33 -4.91 29.17
C THR A 51 -0.27 -4.71 30.58
N LEU A 52 0.49 -4.20 31.56
CA LEU A 52 -0.05 -3.88 32.90
C LEU A 52 -0.73 -2.51 32.99
N GLN A 53 -0.31 -1.52 32.19
CA GLN A 53 -0.98 -0.22 32.13
C GLN A 53 -2.42 -0.35 31.61
N ALA A 54 -2.68 -1.29 30.68
CA ALA A 54 -4.04 -1.63 30.25
C ALA A 54 -4.93 -2.05 31.44
N VAL A 55 -4.38 -2.77 32.41
CA VAL A 55 -5.07 -3.16 33.64
C VAL A 55 -5.23 -1.96 34.59
N GLU A 56 -4.14 -1.22 34.87
CA GLU A 56 -4.20 -0.03 35.75
C GLU A 56 -5.22 1.00 35.26
N ASN A 57 -5.31 1.23 33.95
CA ASN A 57 -6.23 2.19 33.36
C ASN A 57 -7.71 1.88 33.64
N GLU A 58 -8.10 0.61 33.79
CA GLU A 58 -9.46 0.25 34.19
C GLU A 58 -9.61 0.21 35.72
N LEU A 59 -8.64 -0.33 36.45
CA LEU A 59 -8.68 -0.38 37.93
C LEU A 59 -8.74 1.01 38.58
N VAL A 60 -8.18 2.04 37.95
CA VAL A 60 -8.22 3.43 38.43
C VAL A 60 -9.54 4.16 38.09
N LYS A 61 -10.40 3.59 37.23
CA LYS A 61 -11.73 4.13 36.90
C LYS A 61 -12.84 3.65 37.82
N LEU A 62 -12.61 2.59 38.61
CA LEU A 62 -13.61 2.02 39.51
C LEU A 62 -14.04 3.05 40.57
N ASP A 63 -15.36 3.28 40.65
CA ASP A 63 -16.01 4.19 41.59
C ASP A 63 -16.44 3.52 42.90
N HIS A 64 -16.24 2.21 43.01
CA HIS A 64 -16.54 1.35 44.15
C HIS A 64 -15.41 0.34 44.41
N GLU A 65 -15.44 -0.33 45.56
CA GLU A 65 -14.49 -1.42 45.86
C GLU A 65 -14.98 -2.73 45.21
N PRO A 66 -14.23 -3.33 44.25
CA PRO A 66 -14.67 -4.51 43.55
C PRO A 66 -14.57 -5.77 44.43
N ASN A 67 -15.42 -6.75 44.15
CA ASN A 67 -15.27 -8.09 44.73
C ASN A 67 -14.18 -8.90 43.99
N MET A 68 -13.73 -10.03 44.56
CA MET A 68 -12.60 -10.79 44.00
C MET A 68 -12.88 -11.37 42.60
N LYS A 69 -14.13 -11.78 42.34
CA LYS A 69 -14.54 -12.31 41.04
C LYS A 69 -14.54 -11.21 39.98
N GLU A 70 -15.19 -10.09 40.28
CA GLU A 70 -15.22 -8.89 39.43
C GLU A 70 -13.82 -8.36 39.11
N LEU A 71 -12.96 -8.25 40.12
CA LEU A 71 -11.55 -7.92 39.94
C LEU A 71 -10.84 -8.91 39.02
N SER A 72 -11.10 -10.21 39.20
CA SER A 72 -10.49 -11.27 38.38
C SER A 72 -10.98 -11.22 36.92
N GLU A 73 -12.27 -10.97 36.68
CA GLU A 73 -12.83 -10.80 35.34
C GLU A 73 -12.24 -9.55 34.64
N ILE A 74 -12.22 -8.40 35.31
CA ILE A 74 -11.67 -7.13 34.79
C ILE A 74 -10.19 -7.28 34.44
N VAL A 75 -9.37 -7.82 35.35
CA VAL A 75 -7.92 -7.99 35.11
C VAL A 75 -7.68 -9.03 34.02
N SER A 76 -8.39 -10.16 34.04
CA SER A 76 -8.22 -11.27 33.08
C SER A 76 -8.53 -10.87 31.64
N GLU A 77 -9.59 -10.08 31.41
CA GLU A 77 -9.93 -9.57 30.07
C GLU A 77 -8.96 -8.47 29.62
N ASN A 78 -8.73 -7.44 30.45
CA ASN A 78 -7.90 -6.30 30.04
C ASN A 78 -6.42 -6.66 29.89
N ILE A 79 -5.88 -7.62 30.66
CA ILE A 79 -4.49 -8.05 30.46
C ILE A 79 -4.30 -8.88 29.20
N LEU A 80 -5.31 -9.66 28.77
CA LEU A 80 -5.24 -10.42 27.52
C LEU A 80 -5.36 -9.52 26.29
N LEU A 81 -6.21 -8.50 26.36
CA LEU A 81 -6.39 -7.50 25.30
C LEU A 81 -5.23 -6.48 25.26
N GLY A 82 -4.60 -6.20 26.41
CA GLY A 82 -3.42 -5.35 26.53
C GLY A 82 -2.10 -6.06 26.18
N ALA A 83 -2.08 -7.39 26.12
CA ALA A 83 -0.87 -8.21 25.92
C ALA A 83 -0.22 -7.98 24.55
N ARG A 84 0.97 -7.36 24.55
CA ARG A 84 1.80 -7.14 23.36
C ARG A 84 2.99 -8.10 23.31
N GLY A 85 3.23 -8.71 22.15
CA GLY A 85 4.37 -9.59 21.90
C GLY A 85 4.41 -10.85 22.79
N ASN A 86 5.53 -11.58 22.73
CA ASN A 86 5.74 -12.79 23.53
C ASN A 86 5.76 -12.50 25.04
N SER A 87 6.51 -11.47 25.46
CA SER A 87 6.69 -11.13 26.87
C SER A 87 5.39 -10.69 27.56
N GLY A 88 4.61 -9.83 26.91
CA GLY A 88 3.27 -9.44 27.37
C GLY A 88 2.26 -10.60 27.34
N THR A 89 2.33 -11.47 26.32
CA THR A 89 1.43 -12.63 26.23
C THR A 89 1.70 -13.66 27.33
N ILE A 90 2.97 -13.99 27.63
CA ILE A 90 3.32 -14.91 28.74
C ILE A 90 2.96 -14.27 30.10
N LEU A 91 3.24 -12.98 30.28
CA LEU A 91 2.83 -12.23 31.49
C LEU A 91 1.30 -12.29 31.71
N SER A 92 0.50 -12.20 30.64
CA SER A 92 -0.95 -12.36 30.73
C SER A 92 -1.37 -13.74 31.26
N GLN A 93 -0.65 -14.80 30.90
CA GLN A 93 -0.97 -16.18 31.32
C GLN A 93 -0.50 -16.51 32.73
N ILE A 94 0.63 -15.95 33.17
CA ILE A 94 1.05 -15.98 34.58
C ILE A 94 -0.05 -15.37 35.46
N ILE A 95 -0.53 -14.16 35.11
CA ILE A 95 -1.55 -13.46 35.90
C ILE A 95 -2.92 -14.15 35.80
N GLN A 96 -3.35 -14.61 34.62
CA GLN A 96 -4.60 -15.38 34.50
C GLN A 96 -4.55 -16.72 35.24
N GLY A 97 -3.40 -17.39 35.30
CA GLY A 97 -3.22 -18.62 36.08
C GLY A 97 -3.37 -18.35 37.57
N PHE A 98 -2.75 -17.28 38.08
CA PHE A 98 -2.94 -16.82 39.46
C PHE A 98 -4.42 -16.50 39.76
N LEU A 99 -5.08 -15.73 38.89
CA LEU A 99 -6.48 -15.33 39.07
C LEU A 99 -7.44 -16.53 39.10
N SER A 100 -7.20 -17.57 38.30
CA SER A 100 -8.06 -18.76 38.24
C SER A 100 -8.18 -19.55 39.55
N VAL A 101 -7.28 -19.33 40.52
CA VAL A 101 -7.35 -19.94 41.87
C VAL A 101 -8.04 -19.02 42.88
N VAL A 102 -8.01 -17.71 42.67
CA VAL A 102 -8.49 -16.71 43.65
C VAL A 102 -9.84 -16.10 43.32
N GLU A 103 -10.32 -16.20 42.07
CA GLU A 103 -11.57 -15.58 41.61
C GLU A 103 -12.81 -15.88 42.48
N ASN A 104 -12.88 -17.06 43.10
CA ASN A 104 -13.98 -17.49 43.96
C ASN A 104 -13.63 -17.45 45.47
N THR A 105 -12.63 -16.64 45.87
CA THR A 105 -12.20 -16.47 47.27
C THR A 105 -12.49 -15.07 47.79
N GLU A 106 -12.91 -14.94 49.06
CA GLU A 106 -13.08 -13.62 49.70
C GLU A 106 -11.72 -13.01 50.10
N GLU A 107 -10.83 -13.85 50.65
CA GLU A 107 -9.47 -13.49 51.01
C GLU A 107 -8.46 -14.58 50.61
N ILE A 108 -7.28 -14.14 50.18
CA ILE A 108 -6.15 -14.96 49.77
C ILE A 108 -5.19 -15.09 50.95
N SER A 109 -5.10 -16.28 51.55
CA SER A 109 -4.04 -16.64 52.51
C SER A 109 -2.73 -16.99 51.77
N ILE A 110 -1.63 -17.16 52.50
CA ILE A 110 -0.35 -17.62 51.92
C ILE A 110 -0.50 -19.01 51.24
N GLU A 111 -1.27 -19.92 51.82
CA GLU A 111 -1.55 -21.24 51.22
C GLU A 111 -2.33 -21.13 49.90
N VAL A 112 -3.31 -20.22 49.82
CA VAL A 112 -4.06 -19.95 48.58
C VAL A 112 -3.15 -19.28 47.54
N ALA A 113 -2.31 -18.33 47.96
CA ALA A 113 -1.35 -17.67 47.08
C ALA A 113 -0.30 -18.65 46.52
N ALA A 114 0.18 -19.62 47.31
CA ALA A 114 1.09 -20.65 46.83
C ALA A 114 0.45 -21.53 45.75
N LYS A 115 -0.80 -21.95 45.95
CA LYS A 115 -1.60 -22.66 44.92
C LYS A 115 -1.83 -21.80 43.68
N ALA A 116 -2.06 -20.50 43.85
CA ALA A 116 -2.21 -19.55 42.75
C ALA A 116 -0.90 -19.35 41.97
N PHE A 117 0.27 -19.32 42.62
CA PHE A 117 1.56 -19.31 41.93
C PHE A 117 1.87 -20.62 41.21
N MET A 118 1.47 -21.78 41.75
CA MET A 118 1.53 -23.05 41.01
C MET A 118 0.66 -23.01 39.75
N ALA A 119 -0.58 -22.54 39.85
CA ALA A 119 -1.45 -22.36 38.67
C ALA A 119 -0.93 -21.31 37.69
N ALA A 120 -0.27 -20.24 38.16
CA ALA A 120 0.43 -19.25 37.33
C ALA A 120 1.57 -19.88 36.53
N LYS A 121 2.41 -20.71 37.18
CA LYS A 121 3.45 -21.51 36.53
C LYS A 121 2.83 -22.50 35.55
N ASP A 122 1.83 -23.28 35.95
CA ASP A 122 1.25 -24.31 35.10
C ASP A 122 0.58 -23.70 33.87
N LYS A 123 -0.14 -22.58 34.01
CA LYS A 123 -0.73 -21.87 32.86
C LYS A 123 0.34 -21.24 31.96
N ALA A 124 1.45 -20.74 32.50
CA ALA A 124 2.56 -20.22 31.70
C ALA A 124 3.29 -21.30 30.90
N TYR A 125 3.55 -22.46 31.51
CA TYR A 125 4.15 -23.61 30.82
C TYR A 125 3.19 -24.25 29.84
N GLN A 126 1.91 -24.37 30.18
CA GLN A 126 0.88 -24.80 29.23
C GLN A 126 0.80 -23.83 28.04
N ALA A 127 0.92 -22.51 28.26
CA ALA A 127 0.90 -21.56 27.17
C ALA A 127 2.00 -21.87 26.16
N VAL A 128 3.25 -22.03 26.61
CA VAL A 128 4.42 -22.24 25.73
C VAL A 128 4.58 -23.71 25.31
N SER A 129 4.41 -23.97 24.01
CA SER A 129 4.55 -25.28 23.35
C SER A 129 5.89 -26.00 23.57
N GLN A 130 6.99 -25.24 23.61
CA GLN A 130 8.34 -25.70 23.86
C GLN A 130 8.91 -24.84 24.99
N PRO A 131 8.65 -25.19 26.26
CA PRO A 131 9.18 -24.45 27.40
C PRO A 131 10.72 -24.46 27.38
N VAL A 132 11.32 -23.27 27.41
CA VAL A 132 12.78 -23.08 27.48
C VAL A 132 13.14 -22.56 28.87
N GLU A 133 14.01 -23.29 29.56
CA GLU A 133 14.60 -22.86 30.84
C GLU A 133 15.70 -21.81 30.62
N GLY A 134 16.07 -21.06 31.65
CA GLY A 134 16.80 -19.79 31.51
C GLY A 134 15.95 -18.63 31.01
N THR A 135 14.62 -18.69 31.16
CA THR A 135 13.68 -17.62 30.74
C THR A 135 12.68 -17.26 31.85
N ILE A 136 11.76 -16.35 31.54
CA ILE A 136 10.55 -16.02 32.33
C ILE A 136 9.84 -17.27 32.90
N LEU A 137 9.88 -18.40 32.20
CA LEU A 137 9.31 -19.68 32.66
C LEU A 137 10.09 -20.27 33.85
N THR A 138 11.41 -20.19 33.86
CA THR A 138 12.24 -20.57 35.00
C THR A 138 11.93 -19.72 36.22
N VAL A 139 11.79 -18.41 36.02
CA VAL A 139 11.55 -17.45 37.11
C VAL A 139 10.20 -17.69 37.77
N ILE A 140 9.11 -17.83 37.01
CA ILE A 140 7.81 -18.15 37.61
C ILE A 140 7.79 -19.55 38.22
N ARG A 141 8.53 -20.53 37.67
CA ARG A 141 8.66 -21.86 38.28
C ARG A 141 9.40 -21.82 39.61
N LYS A 142 10.51 -21.10 39.71
CA LYS A 142 11.26 -20.93 40.97
C LYS A 142 10.42 -20.22 42.03
N VAL A 143 9.67 -19.19 41.65
CA VAL A 143 8.70 -18.51 42.52
C VAL A 143 7.61 -19.47 43.00
N ALA A 144 7.04 -20.29 42.12
CA ALA A 144 5.99 -21.25 42.49
C ALA A 144 6.50 -22.40 43.39
N GLU A 145 7.68 -22.96 43.08
CA GLU A 145 8.40 -23.94 43.91
C GLU A 145 8.62 -23.38 45.33
N ALA A 146 9.18 -22.16 45.44
CA ALA A 146 9.45 -21.51 46.71
C ALA A 146 8.17 -21.13 47.48
N ALA A 147 7.11 -20.72 46.79
CA ALA A 147 5.82 -20.42 47.40
C ALA A 147 5.21 -21.66 48.08
N MET A 148 5.29 -22.82 47.44
CA MET A 148 4.84 -24.09 48.01
C MET A 148 5.73 -24.60 49.15
N SER A 149 7.03 -24.27 49.14
CA SER A 149 7.97 -24.65 50.21
C SER A 149 8.17 -23.59 51.30
N TYR A 150 7.32 -22.56 51.38
CA TYR A 150 7.53 -21.42 52.28
C TYR A 150 7.29 -21.80 53.76
N GLN A 151 8.38 -21.92 54.51
CA GLN A 151 8.39 -22.24 55.95
C GLN A 151 8.31 -21.01 56.88
N GLY A 152 8.07 -19.80 56.33
CA GLY A 152 7.95 -18.58 57.13
C GLY A 152 6.57 -18.41 57.78
N PRO A 153 6.34 -17.27 58.49
CA PRO A 153 5.07 -16.99 59.14
C PRO A 153 3.91 -16.98 58.14
N GLN A 154 2.88 -17.79 58.43
CA GLN A 154 1.71 -17.98 57.56
C GLN A 154 0.68 -16.85 57.66
N ASP A 155 0.91 -15.88 58.56
CA ASP A 155 0.09 -14.70 58.78
C ASP A 155 0.86 -13.36 58.55
N ASP A 156 2.03 -13.41 57.89
CA ASP A 156 2.72 -12.23 57.36
C ASP A 156 3.00 -12.37 55.85
N PHE A 157 2.05 -11.89 55.06
CA PHE A 157 2.11 -11.86 53.60
C PHE A 157 3.22 -10.93 53.07
N ILE A 158 3.76 -10.00 53.89
CA ILE A 158 4.89 -9.15 53.49
C ILE A 158 6.17 -9.99 53.45
N LEU A 159 6.43 -10.80 54.48
CA LEU A 159 7.58 -11.71 54.50
C LEU A 159 7.51 -12.74 53.37
N PHE A 160 6.30 -13.20 53.02
CA PHE A 160 6.08 -14.06 51.86
C PHE A 160 6.43 -13.35 50.54
N LEU A 161 5.92 -12.14 50.29
CA LEU A 161 6.27 -11.36 49.09
C LEU A 161 7.77 -11.03 49.00
N VAL A 162 8.42 -10.69 50.13
CA VAL A 162 9.87 -10.48 50.20
C VAL A 162 10.64 -11.75 49.80
N HIS A 163 10.22 -12.92 50.30
CA HIS A 163 10.84 -14.19 49.94
C HIS A 163 10.68 -14.50 48.44
N LEU A 164 9.47 -14.42 47.90
CA LEU A 164 9.21 -14.70 46.47
C LEU A 164 9.96 -13.75 45.54
N LYS A 165 10.02 -12.47 45.88
CA LYS A 165 10.80 -11.47 45.12
C LYS A 165 12.30 -11.79 45.12
N ASN A 166 12.86 -12.22 46.26
CA ASN A 166 14.28 -12.57 46.33
C ASN A 166 14.59 -13.81 45.49
N ILE A 167 13.76 -14.86 45.58
CA ILE A 167 13.85 -16.06 44.72
C ILE A 167 13.71 -15.71 43.23
N ALA A 168 12.81 -14.78 42.88
CA ALA A 168 12.69 -14.29 41.51
C ALA A 168 13.97 -13.61 41.03
N ASN A 169 14.63 -12.81 41.88
CA ASN A 169 15.91 -12.19 41.51
C ASN A 169 17.00 -13.25 41.34
N GLU A 170 17.15 -14.17 42.30
CA GLU A 170 18.14 -15.27 42.23
C GLU A 170 17.96 -16.12 40.95
N ALA A 171 16.72 -16.44 40.58
CA ALA A 171 16.42 -17.13 39.33
C ALA A 171 16.81 -16.31 38.09
N VAL A 172 16.56 -14.99 38.10
CA VAL A 172 16.91 -14.11 36.97
C VAL A 172 18.43 -13.98 36.81
N GLU A 173 19.17 -13.73 37.88
CA GLU A 173 20.65 -13.65 37.82
C GLU A 173 21.28 -14.98 37.38
N ASN A 174 20.58 -16.12 37.53
CA ASN A 174 21.03 -17.41 37.02
C ASN A 174 20.63 -17.71 35.57
N THR A 175 19.76 -16.91 34.92
CA THR A 175 19.35 -17.16 33.52
C THR A 175 20.52 -17.30 32.52
N PRO A 176 21.65 -16.56 32.64
CA PRO A 176 22.82 -16.76 31.77
C PRO A 176 23.59 -18.08 32.02
N ASN A 177 23.31 -18.80 33.11
CA ASN A 177 23.86 -20.16 33.32
C ASN A 177 22.93 -21.25 32.77
N GLU A 178 21.66 -20.94 32.53
CA GLU A 178 20.65 -21.89 32.05
C GLU A 178 20.39 -21.76 30.54
N LEU A 179 20.62 -20.59 29.93
CA LEU A 179 20.45 -20.35 28.49
C LEU A 179 21.70 -19.69 27.86
N ALA A 180 22.33 -20.39 26.91
CA ALA A 180 23.61 -19.99 26.30
C ALA A 180 23.55 -18.60 25.64
N LYS A 181 22.49 -18.30 24.88
CA LYS A 181 22.30 -17.00 24.20
C LYS A 181 22.35 -15.80 25.17
N LEU A 182 21.89 -15.96 26.41
CA LEU A 182 21.94 -14.90 27.44
C LEU A 182 23.35 -14.72 28.00
N LYS A 183 24.10 -15.83 28.13
CA LYS A 183 25.52 -15.82 28.50
C LYS A 183 26.39 -15.11 27.47
N GLU A 184 26.13 -15.40 26.20
CA GLU A 184 26.78 -14.76 25.06
C GLU A 184 26.35 -13.31 24.94
N ALA A 185 25.07 -13.00 25.20
CA ALA A 185 24.56 -11.63 25.25
C ALA A 185 24.97 -10.81 26.49
N GLY A 186 25.68 -11.40 27.45
CA GLY A 186 26.11 -10.73 28.68
C GLY A 186 24.98 -10.20 29.58
N VAL A 187 23.72 -10.58 29.31
CA VAL A 187 22.50 -10.03 29.92
C VAL A 187 21.62 -11.13 30.50
N VAL A 188 20.79 -10.77 31.48
CA VAL A 188 19.74 -11.65 32.04
C VAL A 188 18.46 -11.58 31.21
N ASP A 189 17.58 -12.57 31.30
CA ASP A 189 16.31 -12.54 30.56
C ASP A 189 15.45 -11.32 30.96
N ALA A 190 15.13 -10.49 29.96
CA ALA A 190 14.26 -9.33 30.10
C ALA A 190 12.83 -9.73 30.57
N GLY A 191 12.30 -10.86 30.11
CA GLY A 191 11.00 -11.36 30.56
C GLY A 191 11.00 -11.73 32.05
N GLY A 192 12.01 -12.49 32.46
CA GLY A 192 12.28 -12.86 33.85
C GLY A 192 12.50 -11.66 34.76
N LYS A 193 13.35 -10.70 34.36
CA LYS A 193 13.58 -9.47 35.15
C LYS A 193 12.29 -8.63 35.26
N GLY A 194 11.41 -8.68 34.26
CA GLY A 194 10.04 -8.17 34.34
C GLY A 194 9.20 -8.80 35.45
N ILE A 195 9.24 -10.13 35.62
CA ILE A 195 8.54 -10.81 36.74
C ILE A 195 9.13 -10.44 38.10
N PHE A 196 10.46 -10.29 38.21
CA PHE A 196 11.08 -9.73 39.41
C PHE A 196 10.53 -8.33 39.73
N TYR A 197 10.41 -7.43 38.74
CA TYR A 197 9.84 -6.10 38.97
C TYR A 197 8.34 -6.11 39.31
N VAL A 198 7.55 -7.08 38.82
CA VAL A 198 6.15 -7.25 39.27
C VAL A 198 6.11 -7.60 40.76
N LEU A 199 6.93 -8.54 41.22
CA LEU A 199 7.00 -8.96 42.62
C LEU A 199 7.63 -7.89 43.54
N GLU A 200 8.59 -7.09 43.04
CA GLU A 200 9.11 -5.94 43.78
C GLU A 200 8.06 -4.82 43.89
N GLY A 201 7.27 -4.57 42.84
CA GLY A 201 6.13 -3.65 42.90
C GLY A 201 5.08 -4.08 43.92
N PHE A 202 4.78 -5.39 43.97
CA PHE A 202 3.90 -5.97 44.99
C PHE A 202 4.44 -5.72 46.41
N GLU A 203 5.67 -6.15 46.71
CA GLU A 203 6.33 -5.96 48.01
C GLU A 203 6.31 -4.49 48.45
N LYS A 204 6.77 -3.59 47.57
CA LYS A 204 6.93 -2.17 47.88
C LYS A 204 5.63 -1.47 48.23
N SER A 205 4.52 -1.83 47.56
CA SER A 205 3.19 -1.26 47.83
C SER A 205 2.69 -1.48 49.25
N VAL A 206 3.21 -2.51 49.93
CA VAL A 206 2.82 -2.89 51.29
C VAL A 206 3.84 -2.42 52.32
N THR A 207 5.14 -2.47 51.99
CA THR A 207 6.20 -1.96 52.88
C THR A 207 6.28 -0.45 52.95
N ASP A 208 5.87 0.25 51.88
CA ASP A 208 6.00 1.71 51.73
C ASP A 208 4.71 2.31 51.12
N PRO A 209 3.73 2.70 51.95
CA PRO A 209 2.47 3.28 51.48
C PRO A 209 2.61 4.69 50.90
N GLU A 210 3.66 5.46 51.26
CA GLU A 210 3.91 6.78 50.67
C GLU A 210 4.53 6.64 49.26
N MET A 211 5.31 5.59 49.01
CA MET A 211 5.83 5.25 47.69
C MET A 211 4.74 5.04 46.63
N LEU A 212 3.47 4.78 46.96
CA LEU A 212 2.38 4.83 45.98
C LEU A 212 2.05 6.27 45.50
N LYS A 213 2.19 7.27 46.39
CA LYS A 213 2.03 8.69 46.06
C LYS A 213 3.27 9.23 45.36
N ASP A 214 4.45 8.87 45.86
CA ASP A 214 5.70 9.25 45.22
C ASP A 214 5.90 8.51 43.89
N LEU A 215 5.36 7.30 43.68
CA LEU A 215 5.25 6.73 42.33
C LEU A 215 4.37 7.56 41.40
N ALA A 216 3.27 8.13 41.88
CA ALA A 216 2.43 9.02 41.06
C ALA A 216 3.12 10.37 40.74
N ARG A 217 4.11 10.79 41.55
CA ARG A 217 5.04 11.89 41.23
C ARG A 217 6.18 11.47 40.32
N ILE A 218 6.79 10.32 40.57
CA ILE A 218 7.98 9.86 39.87
C ILE A 218 7.62 9.27 38.50
N ALA A 219 6.42 8.74 38.29
CA ALA A 219 5.89 8.49 36.93
C ALA A 219 5.77 9.78 36.10
N LYS A 220 5.75 10.96 36.75
CA LYS A 220 5.83 12.29 36.12
C LYS A 220 7.23 12.93 36.19
N ALA A 221 8.25 12.22 36.69
CA ALA A 221 9.60 12.77 36.91
C ALA A 221 10.75 11.78 36.63
N LYS A 222 10.49 10.54 36.21
CA LYS A 222 11.54 9.54 35.89
C LYS A 222 12.14 9.69 34.49
N THR A 223 11.66 10.66 33.72
CA THR A 223 12.25 11.19 32.45
C THR A 223 13.66 11.79 32.65
N VAL A 224 14.34 11.50 33.76
CA VAL A 224 15.56 12.16 34.22
C VAL A 224 16.45 11.14 34.95
N LYS A 225 17.54 10.72 34.28
CA LYS A 225 18.67 9.86 34.71
C LYS A 225 18.46 8.32 34.69
N ARG A 226 19.17 7.66 33.77
CA ARG A 226 20.45 6.96 34.06
C ARG A 226 21.26 6.67 32.77
N ASP A 227 22.47 6.09 32.91
CA ASP A 227 23.51 5.98 31.87
C ASP A 227 24.40 4.73 32.13
N LYS A 228 24.66 3.89 31.09
CA LYS A 228 25.65 2.76 30.96
C LYS A 228 25.39 1.48 31.81
N MET A 229 25.76 0.25 31.41
CA MET A 229 26.89 -0.28 30.58
C MET A 229 26.51 -1.50 29.65
N GLU A 230 27.51 -2.15 29.03
CA GLU A 230 27.51 -3.16 27.93
C GLU A 230 27.41 -4.65 28.43
N MET A 231 27.45 -5.76 27.65
CA MET A 231 28.07 -6.07 26.33
C MET A 231 27.64 -7.43 25.68
N ALA A 232 27.84 -7.58 24.34
CA ALA A 232 27.84 -8.84 23.50
C ALA A 232 26.44 -9.43 23.12
N GLN A 233 26.17 -10.56 22.42
CA GLN A 233 26.63 -11.33 21.22
C GLN A 233 25.47 -12.30 20.75
N GLU A 234 25.64 -13.21 19.77
CA GLU A 234 24.52 -13.76 18.95
C GLU A 234 24.57 -15.27 18.53
N GLU A 235 23.39 -15.91 18.37
CA GLU A 235 23.14 -17.25 17.76
C GLU A 235 21.88 -17.24 16.84
N GLU A 236 21.79 -18.13 15.84
CA GLU A 236 20.80 -18.16 14.71
C GLU A 236 19.29 -18.38 15.03
N ILE A 237 18.43 -18.24 14.00
CA ILE A 237 16.94 -18.35 14.03
C ILE A 237 16.42 -19.28 12.92
N THR A 238 15.52 -20.23 13.26
CA THR A 238 15.08 -21.33 12.37
C THR A 238 13.76 -21.09 11.61
N PHE A 239 12.74 -20.49 12.23
CA PHE A 239 11.41 -20.28 11.63
C PHE A 239 11.14 -18.80 11.32
N LYS A 240 10.43 -18.52 10.23
CA LYS A 240 10.45 -17.17 9.61
C LYS A 240 9.29 -16.26 10.00
N TYR A 241 8.10 -16.77 10.31
CA TYR A 241 6.90 -15.97 10.54
C TYR A 241 6.29 -16.16 11.93
N CYS A 242 6.40 -15.12 12.77
CA CYS A 242 5.55 -14.90 13.92
C CYS A 242 4.09 -14.82 13.46
N THR A 243 3.21 -15.64 14.05
CA THR A 243 1.81 -15.78 13.65
C THR A 243 0.94 -15.72 14.90
N GLU A 244 0.30 -14.57 15.12
CA GLU A 244 -0.50 -14.23 16.28
C GLU A 244 -1.97 -14.05 15.87
N PHE A 245 -2.93 -14.55 16.66
CA PHE A 245 -4.37 -14.42 16.38
C PHE A 245 -5.22 -14.77 17.62
N ILE A 246 -6.52 -14.49 17.57
CA ILE A 246 -7.49 -14.86 18.61
C ILE A 246 -8.61 -15.70 17.97
N ILE A 247 -8.86 -16.89 18.53
CA ILE A 247 -10.07 -17.67 18.27
C ILE A 247 -11.16 -17.14 19.20
N GLU A 248 -12.33 -16.76 18.69
CA GLU A 248 -13.50 -16.31 19.46
C GLU A 248 -14.28 -17.47 20.09
N ASN A 249 -13.55 -18.49 20.53
CA ASN A 249 -14.04 -19.60 21.32
C ASN A 249 -13.00 -19.95 22.40
N GLY A 250 -13.49 -20.23 23.60
CA GLY A 250 -12.71 -20.72 24.74
C GLY A 250 -12.97 -22.19 25.10
N ASN A 251 -13.98 -22.80 24.48
CA ASN A 251 -14.54 -24.09 24.86
C ASN A 251 -14.15 -25.18 23.86
N PHE A 252 -12.86 -25.54 23.83
CA PHE A 252 -12.32 -26.68 23.07
C PHE A 252 -11.04 -27.22 23.73
N PRO A 253 -10.66 -28.50 23.48
CA PRO A 253 -9.45 -29.09 24.06
C PRO A 253 -8.16 -28.41 23.57
N LEU A 254 -7.57 -27.58 24.42
CA LEU A 254 -6.39 -26.77 24.09
C LEU A 254 -5.17 -27.61 23.66
N GLU A 255 -4.95 -28.77 24.28
CA GLU A 255 -3.84 -29.66 23.96
C GLU A 255 -4.02 -30.38 22.62
N GLU A 256 -5.25 -30.73 22.24
CA GLU A 256 -5.53 -31.31 20.92
C GLU A 256 -5.27 -30.29 19.81
N TYR A 257 -5.63 -29.03 20.05
CA TYR A 257 -5.32 -27.92 19.16
C TYR A 257 -3.81 -27.68 19.04
N LYS A 258 -3.08 -27.55 20.15
CA LYS A 258 -1.60 -27.45 20.14
C LYS A 258 -0.95 -28.62 19.41
N SER A 259 -1.40 -29.86 19.66
CA SER A 259 -0.88 -31.05 19.00
C SER A 259 -1.04 -31.01 17.48
N LYS A 260 -2.09 -30.35 16.96
CA LYS A 260 -2.31 -30.20 15.51
C LYS A 260 -1.41 -29.14 14.86
N ILE A 261 -1.06 -28.05 15.57
CA ILE A 261 -0.25 -26.96 15.01
C ILE A 261 1.25 -26.99 15.40
N SER A 262 1.63 -27.73 16.45
CA SER A 262 3.03 -27.92 16.87
C SER A 262 3.96 -28.49 15.78
N PRO A 263 3.53 -29.38 14.86
CA PRO A 263 4.37 -29.80 13.74
C PRO A 263 4.67 -28.71 12.70
N LEU A 264 4.02 -27.54 12.79
CA LEU A 264 4.09 -26.48 11.79
C LEU A 264 5.05 -25.33 12.17
N GLY A 265 5.57 -25.30 13.40
CA GLY A 265 6.39 -24.20 13.91
C GLY A 265 6.98 -24.42 15.30
N ASP A 266 7.89 -23.55 15.72
CA ASP A 266 8.43 -23.49 17.08
C ASP A 266 7.87 -22.31 17.88
N SER A 267 8.31 -22.17 19.14
CA SER A 267 7.98 -21.05 20.03
C SER A 267 6.49 -20.67 20.13
N MET A 268 5.58 -21.63 19.92
CA MET A 268 4.14 -21.41 20.05
C MET A 268 3.76 -21.04 21.49
N VAL A 269 2.86 -20.07 21.65
CA VAL A 269 2.25 -19.63 22.91
C VAL A 269 0.72 -19.57 22.76
N CYS A 270 -0.03 -20.46 23.42
CA CYS A 270 -1.49 -20.53 23.33
C CYS A 270 -2.18 -20.22 24.67
N ALA A 271 -2.93 -19.12 24.71
CA ALA A 271 -3.50 -18.48 25.89
C ALA A 271 -5.05 -18.55 25.87
N GLN A 272 -5.65 -19.40 26.72
CA GLN A 272 -7.09 -19.67 26.72
C GLN A 272 -7.83 -19.05 27.92
N THR A 273 -9.02 -18.53 27.65
CA THR A 273 -10.05 -18.10 28.60
C THR A 273 -11.36 -18.81 28.27
N ALA A 274 -12.39 -18.72 29.12
CA ALA A 274 -13.71 -19.32 28.85
C ALA A 274 -14.41 -18.81 27.58
N LYS A 275 -14.02 -17.63 27.04
CA LYS A 275 -14.64 -17.00 25.86
C LYS A 275 -13.75 -16.97 24.62
N LYS A 276 -12.42 -16.89 24.78
CA LYS A 276 -11.45 -16.63 23.71
C LYS A 276 -10.15 -17.39 23.90
N THR A 277 -9.51 -17.80 22.81
CA THR A 277 -8.17 -18.44 22.81
C THR A 277 -7.20 -17.66 21.92
N LYS A 278 -6.27 -16.92 22.51
CA LYS A 278 -5.17 -16.26 21.79
C LYS A 278 -4.09 -17.29 21.45
N THR A 279 -3.55 -17.24 20.24
CA THR A 279 -2.43 -18.06 19.77
C THR A 279 -1.31 -17.16 19.27
N HIS A 280 -0.08 -17.60 19.48
CA HIS A 280 1.15 -17.12 18.87
C HIS A 280 1.93 -18.36 18.40
N ILE A 281 2.58 -18.35 17.24
CA ILE A 281 3.49 -19.43 16.78
C ILE A 281 4.51 -18.89 15.78
N HIS A 282 5.75 -19.36 15.85
CA HIS A 282 6.79 -19.05 14.87
C HIS A 282 6.80 -20.17 13.82
N THR A 283 6.32 -19.90 12.61
CA THR A 283 6.04 -20.93 11.59
C THR A 283 6.56 -20.51 10.21
N ASN A 284 6.71 -21.48 9.30
CA ASN A 284 6.91 -21.23 7.88
C ASN A 284 5.61 -21.41 7.06
N HIS A 285 4.52 -21.84 7.69
CA HIS A 285 3.24 -22.19 7.06
C HIS A 285 2.02 -21.59 7.81
N PRO A 286 1.95 -20.26 7.98
CA PRO A 286 0.91 -19.60 8.79
C PRO A 286 -0.53 -19.92 8.34
N GLY A 287 -0.76 -20.11 7.05
CA GLY A 287 -2.09 -20.48 6.52
C GLY A 287 -2.61 -21.81 7.08
N GLN A 288 -1.74 -22.82 7.26
CA GLN A 288 -2.14 -24.13 7.79
C GLN A 288 -2.50 -24.05 9.28
N VAL A 289 -1.77 -23.23 10.05
CA VAL A 289 -2.10 -22.94 11.46
C VAL A 289 -3.47 -22.29 11.56
N LEU A 290 -3.75 -21.28 10.72
CA LEU A 290 -5.02 -20.55 10.71
C LEU A 290 -6.19 -21.43 10.26
N GLU A 291 -5.99 -22.29 9.26
CA GLU A 291 -7.03 -23.22 8.79
C GLU A 291 -7.43 -24.24 9.86
N ILE A 292 -6.46 -24.74 10.64
CA ILE A 292 -6.70 -25.60 11.82
C ILE A 292 -7.44 -24.83 12.93
N ALA A 293 -7.09 -23.56 13.15
CA ALA A 293 -7.72 -22.72 14.17
C ALA A 293 -9.16 -22.31 13.82
N ALA A 294 -9.45 -22.00 12.55
CA ALA A 294 -10.76 -21.59 12.07
C ALA A 294 -11.84 -22.69 12.25
N ALA A 295 -11.42 -23.96 12.28
CA ALA A 295 -12.30 -25.09 12.60
C ALA A 295 -12.81 -25.11 14.06
N LEU A 296 -12.25 -24.27 14.95
CA LEU A 296 -12.57 -24.22 16.39
C LEU A 296 -13.40 -22.99 16.78
N GLY A 297 -13.53 -22.00 15.89
CA GLY A 297 -14.31 -20.78 16.10
C GLY A 297 -13.91 -19.67 15.11
N ASN A 298 -14.64 -18.55 15.12
CA ASN A 298 -14.26 -17.37 14.33
C ASN A 298 -12.84 -16.91 14.71
N LEU A 299 -12.06 -16.50 13.72
CA LEU A 299 -10.74 -15.91 13.96
C LEU A 299 -10.82 -14.38 13.91
N ASN A 300 -10.14 -13.74 14.86
CA ASN A 300 -10.04 -12.31 15.05
C ASN A 300 -8.56 -11.94 15.32
N ASN A 301 -8.17 -10.67 15.17
CA ASN A 301 -6.82 -10.16 15.46
C ASN A 301 -5.67 -10.90 14.73
N ILE A 302 -5.88 -11.42 13.51
CA ILE A 302 -4.87 -12.20 12.78
C ILE A 302 -3.69 -11.32 12.33
N LYS A 303 -2.47 -11.76 12.65
CA LYS A 303 -1.21 -11.03 12.50
C LYS A 303 -0.10 -12.02 12.10
N ILE A 304 0.52 -11.81 10.93
CA ILE A 304 1.61 -12.64 10.41
C ILE A 304 2.79 -11.71 10.11
N GLU A 305 3.89 -11.87 10.85
CA GLU A 305 5.05 -10.98 10.85
C GLU A 305 6.34 -11.76 10.61
N ASN A 306 7.19 -11.30 9.69
CA ASN A 306 8.46 -11.97 9.46
C ASN A 306 9.50 -11.57 10.52
N MET A 307 9.96 -12.52 11.34
CA MET A 307 10.77 -12.22 12.52
C MET A 307 12.16 -11.70 12.21
N LEU A 308 12.77 -12.15 11.10
CA LEU A 308 14.05 -11.61 10.62
C LEU A 308 13.95 -10.12 10.23
N ILE A 309 12.74 -9.64 9.94
CA ILE A 309 12.43 -8.23 9.70
C ILE A 309 11.96 -7.54 11.00
N GLN A 310 11.36 -8.27 11.95
CA GLN A 310 10.86 -7.70 13.21
C GLN A 310 11.97 -7.46 14.24
N HIS A 311 12.91 -8.39 14.39
CA HIS A 311 14.04 -8.25 15.30
C HIS A 311 14.81 -6.97 14.95
N ARG A 312 15.17 -6.82 13.65
CA ARG A 312 15.04 -5.66 12.71
C ARG A 312 15.41 -4.24 13.17
N ASN A 313 15.00 -3.89 14.39
CA ASN A 313 14.50 -2.58 14.75
C ASN A 313 14.87 -2.02 16.13
N LEU A 314 15.48 -2.70 17.13
CA LEU A 314 15.21 -2.46 18.59
C LEU A 314 16.32 -1.90 19.60
N LEU A 315 16.56 -0.56 19.69
CA LEU A 315 17.23 0.35 20.70
C LEU A 315 17.91 1.66 20.13
N VAL A 316 17.41 2.88 20.46
CA VAL A 316 18.02 4.26 20.47
C VAL A 316 17.24 5.14 21.45
N THR A 317 17.91 5.92 22.32
CA THR A 317 17.25 6.74 23.36
C THR A 317 17.75 8.20 23.47
N GLU A 318 16.81 9.14 23.30
CA GLU A 318 16.63 10.52 23.83
C GLU A 318 17.81 11.51 24.12
N ALA A 319 19.08 11.19 23.88
CA ALA A 319 20.22 11.98 24.39
C ALA A 319 20.34 13.43 23.88
N GLU A 320 19.75 13.80 22.74
CA GLU A 320 20.08 15.05 22.02
C GLU A 320 19.00 16.15 22.07
N LEU A 321 17.83 15.89 22.66
CA LEU A 321 16.68 16.82 22.60
C LEU A 321 16.68 17.96 23.64
N SER A 322 17.70 18.07 24.49
CA SER A 322 17.68 18.91 25.71
C SER A 322 18.28 20.33 25.55
N GLN A 323 18.17 20.98 24.38
CA GLN A 323 18.68 22.36 24.17
C GLN A 323 17.76 23.29 23.34
N VAL A 324 16.49 23.42 23.71
CA VAL A 324 15.71 24.66 23.40
C VAL A 324 14.79 24.99 24.59
N GLU A 325 15.08 26.08 25.31
CA GLU A 325 14.15 26.62 26.31
C GLU A 325 13.14 27.59 25.68
N GLY A 326 11.96 27.72 26.30
CA GLY A 326 11.18 28.95 26.25
C GLY A 326 10.08 29.07 25.20
N LEU A 327 9.08 28.18 25.22
CA LEU A 327 7.74 28.46 24.65
C LEU A 327 6.61 27.90 25.52
N SER A 328 5.44 28.53 25.44
CA SER A 328 4.28 28.22 26.30
C SER A 328 3.63 26.87 25.99
N LYS A 329 2.95 26.27 26.97
CA LYS A 329 2.21 25.00 26.85
C LYS A 329 0.94 25.17 25.99
N SER A 330 1.08 25.20 24.67
CA SER A 330 0.01 24.75 23.78
C SER A 330 -0.05 23.21 23.80
N LYS A 331 -1.22 22.64 23.46
CA LYS A 331 -1.30 21.22 23.13
C LYS A 331 -0.70 21.05 21.73
N VAL A 332 0.29 20.17 21.58
CA VAL A 332 0.69 19.70 20.25
C VAL A 332 -0.45 18.85 19.71
N GLU A 333 -1.08 19.28 18.62
CA GLU A 333 -2.16 18.52 17.99
C GLU A 333 -1.56 17.36 17.20
N THR A 334 -1.72 16.15 17.73
CA THR A 334 -1.23 14.91 17.09
C THR A 334 -2.05 14.48 15.89
N PHE A 335 -3.16 15.16 15.57
CA PHE A 335 -4.05 14.82 14.46
C PHE A 335 -4.41 16.09 13.68
N LEU A 336 -4.17 16.09 12.38
CA LEU A 336 -4.46 17.19 11.47
C LEU A 336 -5.48 16.73 10.40
N LEU A 337 -6.35 17.65 9.96
CA LEU A 337 -7.46 17.36 9.04
C LEU A 337 -7.58 18.49 8.00
N ARG A 338 -7.53 18.16 6.70
CA ARG A 338 -7.76 19.14 5.62
C ARG A 338 -9.26 19.41 5.51
N SER A 339 -9.67 20.66 5.68
CA SER A 339 -11.08 21.05 5.92
C SER A 339 -11.97 21.09 4.66
N GLU A 340 -11.96 20.04 3.84
CA GLU A 340 -12.81 19.87 2.65
C GLU A 340 -13.35 18.43 2.58
N ASN A 341 -14.28 18.09 3.48
CA ASN A 341 -14.95 16.79 3.53
C ASN A 341 -16.00 16.64 2.40
N ALA A 342 -15.57 16.28 1.18
CA ALA A 342 -16.48 16.05 0.05
C ALA A 342 -15.99 14.98 -0.97
N THR A 343 -15.15 14.04 -0.58
CA THR A 343 -14.73 12.90 -1.43
C THR A 343 -15.28 11.56 -0.90
N PRO A 344 -15.65 10.60 -1.77
CA PRO A 344 -16.18 9.30 -1.31
C PRO A 344 -15.17 8.47 -0.51
N ILE A 345 -13.89 8.60 -0.88
CA ILE A 345 -12.74 7.91 -0.29
C ILE A 345 -11.82 8.96 0.35
N ALA A 346 -11.62 8.86 1.67
CA ALA A 346 -10.61 9.64 2.39
C ALA A 346 -9.31 8.85 2.53
N TYR A 347 -8.17 9.55 2.50
CA TYR A 347 -6.86 8.98 2.82
C TYR A 347 -6.40 9.48 4.19
N PHE A 348 -6.09 8.55 5.09
CA PHE A 348 -5.68 8.81 6.47
C PHE A 348 -4.26 8.25 6.68
N ALA A 349 -3.25 9.11 6.58
CA ALA A 349 -1.86 8.67 6.73
C ALA A 349 -1.36 8.81 8.17
N ILE A 350 -0.50 7.89 8.58
CA ILE A 350 0.22 7.96 9.85
C ILE A 350 1.65 8.39 9.53
N VAL A 351 2.13 9.44 10.19
CA VAL A 351 3.35 10.20 9.81
C VAL A 351 4.27 10.43 11.01
N ASP A 352 5.57 10.63 10.78
CA ASP A 352 6.53 10.80 11.88
C ASP A 352 6.41 12.15 12.59
N ASN A 353 6.08 13.21 11.84
CA ASN A 353 6.01 14.57 12.35
C ASN A 353 5.02 15.45 11.56
N ILE A 354 4.85 16.69 12.03
CA ILE A 354 3.91 17.67 11.46
C ILE A 354 4.34 18.15 10.06
N ASP A 355 5.63 18.27 9.77
CA ASP A 355 6.12 18.73 8.46
C ASP A 355 5.82 17.70 7.36
N LEU A 356 6.06 16.41 7.61
CA LEU A 356 5.57 15.31 6.77
C LEU A 356 4.04 15.29 6.70
N GLY A 357 3.36 15.51 7.83
CA GLY A 357 1.90 15.58 7.89
C GLY A 357 1.32 16.62 6.92
N ASN A 358 1.84 17.85 6.95
CA ASN A 358 1.45 18.92 6.05
C ASN A 358 1.71 18.55 4.58
N ARG A 359 2.88 17.98 4.26
CA ARG A 359 3.21 17.52 2.90
C ARG A 359 2.23 16.48 2.38
N PHE A 360 1.83 15.52 3.21
CA PHE A 360 0.80 14.54 2.87
C PHE A 360 -0.56 15.19 2.65
N LEU A 361 -0.97 16.13 3.51
CA LEU A 361 -2.23 16.86 3.33
C LEU A 361 -2.23 17.67 2.02
N ASP A 362 -1.13 18.34 1.68
CA ASP A 362 -0.96 19.14 0.46
C ASP A 362 -1.10 18.30 -0.81
N ASP A 363 -0.34 17.20 -0.91
CA ASP A 363 -0.42 16.23 -2.03
C ASP A 363 -1.75 15.46 -2.07
N GLY A 364 -2.58 15.60 -1.01
CA GLY A 364 -4.00 15.31 -1.07
C GLY A 364 -4.51 14.20 -0.15
N ALA A 365 -3.82 13.92 0.95
CA ALA A 365 -4.39 13.19 2.07
C ALA A 365 -5.53 14.00 2.72
N THR A 366 -6.50 13.31 3.31
CA THR A 366 -7.64 13.94 4.00
C THR A 366 -7.29 14.27 5.44
N ALA A 367 -6.60 13.36 6.12
CA ALA A 367 -6.20 13.48 7.51
C ALA A 367 -4.82 12.86 7.74
N VAL A 368 -4.12 13.30 8.79
CA VAL A 368 -2.88 12.68 9.24
C VAL A 368 -2.84 12.54 10.76
N LEU A 369 -2.26 11.44 11.24
CA LEU A 369 -1.97 11.17 12.66
C LEU A 369 -0.45 11.12 12.85
N VAL A 370 0.08 11.95 13.74
CA VAL A 370 1.49 11.98 14.10
C VAL A 370 1.79 10.83 15.07
N GLY A 371 2.54 9.83 14.58
CA GLY A 371 2.92 8.61 15.27
C GLY A 371 3.99 7.88 14.47
N GLY A 372 5.26 8.18 14.77
CA GLY A 372 6.39 7.78 13.92
C GLY A 372 6.89 6.34 14.09
N GLN A 373 7.90 5.96 13.30
CA GLN A 373 8.69 4.71 13.46
C GLN A 373 8.95 4.38 14.95
N THR A 374 9.45 5.37 15.71
CA THR A 374 9.80 5.25 17.14
C THR A 374 8.65 5.52 18.11
N LYS A 375 7.48 5.96 17.63
CA LYS A 375 6.31 6.36 18.45
C LYS A 375 5.00 5.85 17.82
N ASN A 376 4.93 4.53 17.67
CA ASN A 376 3.80 3.81 17.08
C ASN A 376 2.48 4.13 17.86
N PRO A 377 1.44 4.67 17.20
CA PRO A 377 0.17 5.04 17.84
C PRO A 377 -0.63 3.80 18.26
N SER A 378 -1.47 3.96 19.28
CA SER A 378 -2.37 2.90 19.72
C SER A 378 -3.59 2.76 18.81
N VAL A 379 -4.27 1.62 18.93
CA VAL A 379 -5.59 1.40 18.31
C VAL A 379 -6.56 2.55 18.64
N SER A 380 -6.54 3.06 19.87
CA SER A 380 -7.42 4.14 20.35
C SER A 380 -7.12 5.50 19.68
N ASP A 381 -5.85 5.79 19.38
CA ASP A 381 -5.46 7.01 18.68
C ASP A 381 -5.96 6.98 17.22
N ILE A 382 -5.84 5.83 16.56
CA ILE A 382 -6.32 5.60 15.21
C ILE A 382 -7.85 5.63 15.17
N GLU A 383 -8.54 4.94 16.09
CA GLU A 383 -10.01 5.03 16.27
C GLU A 383 -10.47 6.49 16.46
N THR A 384 -9.74 7.28 17.24
CA THR A 384 -10.04 8.70 17.50
C THR A 384 -9.85 9.56 16.25
N GLY A 385 -8.88 9.24 15.40
CA GLY A 385 -8.74 9.84 14.07
C GLY A 385 -9.87 9.47 13.13
N LEU A 386 -10.19 8.17 13.01
CA LEU A 386 -11.28 7.65 12.18
C LEU A 386 -12.64 8.27 12.52
N LYS A 387 -12.91 8.53 13.80
CA LYS A 387 -14.15 9.21 14.25
C LYS A 387 -14.29 10.61 13.65
N LYS A 388 -13.20 11.38 13.51
CA LYS A 388 -13.16 12.77 12.99
C LYS A 388 -13.25 12.92 11.46
N ILE A 389 -13.04 11.86 10.69
CA ILE A 389 -13.02 11.91 9.21
C ILE A 389 -14.43 11.72 8.66
N HIS A 390 -14.89 12.61 7.76
CA HIS A 390 -16.23 12.55 7.18
C HIS A 390 -16.19 12.10 5.70
N ALA A 391 -15.96 10.80 5.49
CA ALA A 391 -16.07 10.13 4.19
C ALA A 391 -16.80 8.78 4.34
N LYS A 392 -17.25 8.18 3.23
CA LYS A 392 -17.88 6.85 3.23
C LYS A 392 -16.83 5.76 3.49
N THR A 393 -15.76 5.81 2.69
CA THR A 393 -14.64 4.87 2.72
C THR A 393 -13.40 5.60 3.24
N ILE A 394 -12.60 4.97 4.10
CA ILE A 394 -11.33 5.54 4.60
C ILE A 394 -10.20 4.55 4.33
N ILE A 395 -9.16 4.98 3.64
CA ILE A 395 -7.92 4.21 3.42
C ILE A 395 -6.87 4.69 4.44
N ILE A 396 -6.48 3.81 5.36
CA ILE A 396 -5.37 4.06 6.30
C ILE A 396 -4.05 3.72 5.62
N LEU A 397 -3.05 4.61 5.74
CA LEU A 397 -1.68 4.42 5.27
C LEU A 397 -0.70 4.42 6.47
N PRO A 398 -0.25 3.27 6.97
CA PRO A 398 0.79 3.17 7.98
C PRO A 398 2.17 3.61 7.44
N ASN A 399 2.97 4.36 8.20
CA ASN A 399 4.36 4.65 7.82
C ASN A 399 5.31 3.45 8.04
N ASN A 400 4.93 2.45 8.83
CA ASN A 400 5.78 1.29 9.09
C ASN A 400 4.98 0.03 9.45
N LYS A 401 5.63 -1.13 9.31
CA LYS A 401 5.05 -2.47 9.51
C LYS A 401 4.35 -2.67 10.87
N ASN A 402 4.88 -2.08 11.95
CA ASN A 402 4.41 -2.34 13.32
C ASN A 402 3.00 -1.76 13.55
N ILE A 403 2.66 -0.69 12.81
CA ILE A 403 1.37 0.00 12.89
C ILE A 403 0.27 -0.73 12.11
N ILE A 404 0.61 -1.58 11.13
CA ILE A 404 -0.39 -2.28 10.29
C ILE A 404 -1.39 -3.06 11.16
N SER A 405 -0.91 -3.71 12.24
CA SER A 405 -1.77 -4.45 13.17
C SER A 405 -2.72 -3.52 13.96
N SER A 406 -2.21 -2.40 14.50
CA SER A 406 -3.02 -1.38 15.17
C SER A 406 -4.06 -0.74 14.24
N ALA A 407 -3.69 -0.49 12.99
CA ALA A 407 -4.57 0.05 11.96
C ALA A 407 -5.70 -0.92 11.61
N LYS A 408 -5.40 -2.23 11.48
CA LYS A 408 -6.42 -3.26 11.24
C LYS A 408 -7.41 -3.36 12.38
N MET A 409 -6.93 -3.42 13.63
CA MET A 409 -7.80 -3.43 14.81
C MET A 409 -8.68 -2.18 14.92
N ALA A 410 -8.18 -1.01 14.52
CA ALA A 410 -8.97 0.22 14.49
C ALA A 410 -9.98 0.27 13.33
N ALA A 411 -9.68 -0.39 12.21
CA ALA A 411 -10.58 -0.55 11.06
C ALA A 411 -11.73 -1.52 11.37
N GLU A 412 -11.42 -2.70 11.93
CA GLU A 412 -12.38 -3.74 12.34
C GLU A 412 -13.40 -3.24 13.37
N ARG A 413 -13.02 -2.25 14.19
CA ARG A 413 -13.87 -1.60 15.20
C ARG A 413 -14.59 -0.35 14.70
N SER A 414 -14.42 0.02 13.43
CA SER A 414 -15.03 1.23 12.88
C SER A 414 -16.44 0.96 12.39
N GLU A 415 -17.36 1.90 12.65
CA GLU A 415 -18.71 1.92 12.03
C GLU A 415 -18.66 2.36 10.54
N LYS A 416 -17.47 2.66 10.03
CA LYS A 416 -17.21 3.15 8.66
C LYS A 416 -16.52 2.08 7.83
N GLU A 417 -16.59 2.18 6.51
CA GLU A 417 -15.87 1.30 5.59
C GLU A 417 -14.37 1.67 5.62
N VAL A 418 -13.56 0.96 6.40
CA VAL A 418 -12.14 1.27 6.58
C VAL A 418 -11.26 0.18 5.98
N ILE A 419 -10.33 0.58 5.10
CA ILE A 419 -9.38 -0.27 4.41
C ILE A 419 -7.97 0.09 4.91
N VAL A 420 -7.18 -0.89 5.32
CA VAL A 420 -5.75 -0.69 5.62
C VAL A 420 -4.94 -1.04 4.39
N PHE A 421 -4.33 -0.03 3.76
CA PHE A 421 -3.37 -0.27 2.69
C PHE A 421 -2.00 -0.51 3.33
N GLU A 422 -1.39 -1.68 3.11
CA GLU A 422 -0.20 -2.13 3.87
C GLU A 422 1.12 -1.50 3.39
N THR A 423 1.22 -0.17 3.45
CA THR A 423 2.47 0.57 3.30
C THR A 423 3.41 0.30 4.49
N LYS A 424 4.70 0.13 4.20
CA LYS A 424 5.72 -0.39 5.15
C LYS A 424 6.85 0.57 5.45
N SER A 425 6.90 1.72 4.77
CA SER A 425 7.81 2.83 4.97
C SER A 425 7.10 4.16 4.69
N MET A 426 7.66 5.28 5.18
CA MET A 426 7.04 6.61 5.06
C MET A 426 6.67 6.97 3.61
N LEU A 427 7.58 6.72 2.66
CA LEU A 427 7.43 7.21 1.30
C LEU A 427 6.58 6.28 0.40
N GLU A 428 6.29 5.05 0.82
CA GLU A 428 5.23 4.25 0.21
C GLU A 428 3.85 4.89 0.46
N GLY A 429 3.59 5.36 1.69
CA GLY A 429 2.38 6.12 2.02
C GLY A 429 2.26 7.40 1.21
N HIS A 430 3.36 8.14 1.08
CA HIS A 430 3.43 9.34 0.26
C HIS A 430 3.13 9.06 -1.22
N TYR A 431 3.73 8.01 -1.77
CA TYR A 431 3.51 7.57 -3.15
C TYR A 431 2.04 7.20 -3.42
N VAL A 432 1.38 6.52 -2.48
CA VAL A 432 -0.05 6.16 -2.59
C VAL A 432 -0.94 7.40 -2.59
N VAL A 433 -0.68 8.40 -1.74
CA VAL A 433 -1.43 9.68 -1.75
C VAL A 433 -1.28 10.40 -3.09
N LYS A 434 -0.05 10.50 -3.59
CA LYS A 434 0.30 11.16 -4.85
C LYS A 434 -0.34 10.50 -6.09
N HIS A 435 -0.56 9.19 -6.06
CA HIS A 435 -1.10 8.42 -7.19
C HIS A 435 -2.53 7.88 -6.94
N LYS A 436 -3.28 8.50 -6.02
CA LYS A 436 -4.63 8.07 -5.56
C LYS A 436 -5.76 7.97 -6.61
N GLU A 437 -5.49 8.28 -7.87
CA GLU A 437 -6.41 8.06 -9.01
C GLU A 437 -6.17 6.71 -9.71
N GLU A 438 -5.02 6.06 -9.50
CA GLU A 438 -4.76 4.68 -9.94
C GLU A 438 -5.47 3.67 -9.02
N SER A 439 -5.75 2.46 -9.51
CA SER A 439 -6.43 1.43 -8.71
C SER A 439 -5.51 0.87 -7.61
N MET A 440 -6.10 0.37 -6.51
CA MET A 440 -5.33 -0.24 -5.41
C MET A 440 -4.46 -1.42 -5.88
N GLU A 441 -4.91 -2.19 -6.86
CA GLU A 441 -4.15 -3.29 -7.47
C GLU A 441 -2.91 -2.79 -8.23
N ILE A 442 -3.06 -1.70 -9.00
CA ILE A 442 -1.96 -1.04 -9.72
C ILE A 442 -0.97 -0.43 -8.72
N LEU A 443 -1.46 0.25 -7.68
CA LEU A 443 -0.63 0.83 -6.63
C LEU A 443 0.20 -0.24 -5.90
N LEU A 444 -0.38 -1.39 -5.55
CA LEU A 444 0.35 -2.52 -4.94
C LEU A 444 1.44 -3.08 -5.90
N GLN A 445 1.14 -3.21 -7.19
CA GLN A 445 2.13 -3.61 -8.20
C GLN A 445 3.24 -2.57 -8.41
N GLN A 446 2.95 -1.28 -8.21
CA GLN A 446 3.96 -0.21 -8.23
C GLN A 446 4.86 -0.26 -6.99
N LEU A 447 4.31 -0.40 -5.78
CA LEU A 447 5.11 -0.49 -4.54
C LEU A 447 6.10 -1.64 -4.57
N THR A 448 5.75 -2.80 -5.15
CA THR A 448 6.65 -3.97 -5.20
C THR A 448 7.86 -3.83 -6.12
N ARG A 449 7.86 -2.88 -7.06
CA ARG A 449 9.01 -2.60 -7.95
C ARG A 449 9.82 -1.35 -7.57
N ASN A 450 9.24 -0.46 -6.78
CA ASN A 450 9.91 0.75 -6.30
C ASN A 450 10.89 0.44 -5.16
N TYR A 451 11.82 1.35 -4.90
CA TYR A 451 12.70 1.27 -3.73
C TYR A 451 12.43 2.43 -2.79
N SER A 452 11.89 2.11 -1.61
CA SER A 452 11.92 3.00 -0.47
C SER A 452 13.20 2.75 0.32
N ILE A 453 13.92 3.81 0.64
CA ILE A 453 15.25 3.78 1.24
C ILE A 453 15.23 4.68 2.48
N GLU A 454 15.60 4.14 3.62
CA GLU A 454 15.64 4.86 4.91
C GLU A 454 17.09 4.82 5.42
N ILE A 455 17.71 5.99 5.57
CA ILE A 455 19.11 6.11 6.03
C ILE A 455 19.12 6.61 7.47
N THR A 456 19.87 5.93 8.34
CA THR A 456 19.98 6.18 9.79
C THR A 456 21.43 5.97 10.29
N LYS A 457 21.69 6.12 11.59
CA LYS A 457 23.01 5.90 12.22
C LYS A 457 22.94 4.75 13.23
N ALA A 458 23.98 3.90 13.25
CA ALA A 458 24.07 2.72 14.10
C ALA A 458 24.16 3.06 15.60
N SER A 459 23.33 2.45 16.43
CA SER A 459 23.26 2.74 17.88
C SER A 459 24.21 1.90 18.74
N ARG A 460 24.51 0.68 18.28
CA ARG A 460 25.46 -0.29 18.88
C ARG A 460 26.24 -1.03 17.78
N ASN A 461 27.29 -1.72 18.20
CA ASN A 461 27.99 -2.70 17.34
C ASN A 461 27.12 -3.96 17.18
N THR A 462 27.23 -4.64 16.04
CA THR A 462 26.41 -5.81 15.66
C THR A 462 26.99 -6.49 14.42
N LYS A 463 26.43 -7.64 14.03
CA LYS A 463 26.50 -8.14 12.65
C LYS A 463 25.09 -8.36 12.12
N VAL A 464 24.84 -8.02 10.85
CA VAL A 464 23.55 -8.27 10.22
C VAL A 464 23.71 -8.73 8.79
N ASP A 465 23.26 -9.96 8.50
CA ASP A 465 23.66 -10.71 7.31
C ASP A 465 25.21 -10.72 7.22
N ASP A 466 25.81 -10.40 6.07
CA ASP A 466 27.27 -10.29 5.92
C ASP A 466 27.86 -8.97 6.44
N LEU A 467 27.05 -8.01 6.90
CA LEU A 467 27.50 -6.66 7.30
C LEU A 467 27.82 -6.60 8.79
N GLU A 468 29.10 -6.54 9.14
CA GLU A 468 29.56 -6.11 10.47
C GLU A 468 29.36 -4.60 10.60
N ILE A 469 28.55 -4.12 11.55
CA ILE A 469 28.21 -2.69 11.70
C ILE A 469 28.75 -2.18 13.03
N GLU A 470 29.42 -1.03 13.00
CA GLU A 470 29.96 -0.35 14.18
C GLU A 470 29.05 0.82 14.58
N LYS A 471 28.97 1.11 15.88
CA LYS A 471 28.25 2.28 16.41
C LYS A 471 28.72 3.56 15.72
N GLY A 472 27.77 4.36 15.22
CA GLY A 472 28.02 5.57 14.44
C GLY A 472 28.17 5.36 12.93
N ASP A 473 28.23 4.12 12.41
CA ASP A 473 28.11 3.87 10.97
C ASP A 473 26.77 4.39 10.45
N CYS A 474 26.77 4.99 9.26
CA CYS A 474 25.55 5.27 8.51
C CYS A 474 25.04 3.93 7.95
N ILE A 475 23.78 3.60 8.21
CA ILE A 475 23.11 2.37 7.77
C ILE A 475 22.03 2.74 6.76
N ALA A 476 21.89 1.95 5.69
CA ALA A 476 20.78 2.06 4.76
C ALA A 476 19.85 0.85 4.83
N LEU A 477 18.58 1.11 5.12
CA LEU A 477 17.49 0.18 4.93
C LEU A 477 16.88 0.39 3.54
N VAL A 478 16.65 -0.68 2.78
CA VAL A 478 15.89 -0.67 1.52
C VAL A 478 14.72 -1.63 1.64
N ASN A 479 13.51 -1.12 1.40
CA ASN A 479 12.23 -1.81 1.60
C ASN A 479 12.17 -2.54 2.97
N GLY A 480 12.61 -1.85 4.03
CA GLY A 480 12.60 -2.33 5.42
C GLY A 480 13.70 -3.33 5.81
N ARG A 481 14.75 -3.51 4.99
CA ARG A 481 15.91 -4.38 5.30
C ARG A 481 17.21 -3.61 5.21
N ILE A 482 18.11 -3.73 6.19
CA ILE A 482 19.47 -3.19 6.05
C ILE A 482 20.17 -3.90 4.88
N VAL A 483 20.75 -3.15 3.95
CA VAL A 483 21.45 -3.68 2.77
C VAL A 483 22.84 -3.09 2.54
N GLU A 484 23.20 -2.02 3.25
CA GLU A 484 24.50 -1.37 3.10
C GLU A 484 24.86 -0.54 4.33
N LYS A 485 26.16 -0.32 4.55
CA LYS A 485 26.69 0.64 5.54
C LYS A 485 27.81 1.51 4.97
N ALA A 486 28.07 2.67 5.57
CA ALA A 486 29.28 3.45 5.32
C ALA A 486 29.65 4.37 6.51
N LYS A 487 30.86 4.93 6.50
CA LYS A 487 31.31 5.90 7.52
C LYS A 487 30.75 7.32 7.36
N ASN A 488 30.00 7.61 6.29
CA ASN A 488 29.28 8.87 6.07
C ASN A 488 28.13 8.67 5.08
N ASN A 489 27.14 9.56 5.09
CA ASN A 489 25.94 9.43 4.27
C ASN A 489 26.23 9.60 2.77
N ALA A 490 27.17 10.47 2.38
CA ALA A 490 27.48 10.73 0.97
C ALA A 490 28.02 9.47 0.25
N THR A 491 28.87 8.70 0.93
CA THR A 491 29.40 7.42 0.42
C THR A 491 28.29 6.38 0.34
N LEU A 492 27.45 6.29 1.38
CA LEU A 492 26.31 5.37 1.43
C LEU A 492 25.33 5.61 0.27
N ILE A 493 24.90 6.86 0.06
CA ILE A 493 24.00 7.27 -1.01
C ILE A 493 24.57 6.90 -2.38
N LYS A 494 25.86 7.13 -2.63
CA LYS A 494 26.53 6.73 -3.88
C LYS A 494 26.53 5.21 -4.10
N THR A 495 26.83 4.42 -3.06
CA THR A 495 26.80 2.94 -3.15
C THR A 495 25.39 2.41 -3.42
N LEU A 496 24.38 2.98 -2.76
CA LEU A 496 22.97 2.65 -3.02
C LEU A 496 22.56 3.03 -4.44
N TYR A 497 22.93 4.23 -4.90
CA TYR A 497 22.58 4.68 -6.24
C TYR A 497 23.24 3.83 -7.33
N ALA A 498 24.49 3.41 -7.15
CA ALA A 498 25.15 2.46 -8.04
C ALA A 498 24.50 1.06 -8.06
N ARG A 499 23.74 0.68 -7.02
CA ARG A 499 23.04 -0.61 -6.90
C ARG A 499 21.58 -0.56 -7.36
N TYR A 500 20.87 0.56 -7.14
CA TYR A 500 19.42 0.66 -7.29
C TYR A 500 18.94 1.64 -8.38
N LEU A 501 19.76 2.60 -8.80
CA LEU A 501 19.45 3.44 -9.97
C LEU A 501 19.94 2.77 -11.25
N ASN A 502 19.08 2.73 -12.26
CA ASN A 502 19.39 2.12 -13.55
C ASN A 502 18.77 2.95 -14.69
N ARG A 503 18.61 2.40 -15.90
CA ARG A 503 17.99 3.13 -17.03
C ARG A 503 16.48 3.31 -16.89
N ASP A 504 15.83 2.42 -16.15
CA ASP A 504 14.38 2.30 -15.98
C ASP A 504 13.87 3.00 -14.70
N SER A 505 14.72 3.78 -14.03
CA SER A 505 14.38 4.59 -12.85
C SER A 505 13.82 5.96 -13.28
N LEU A 506 12.59 6.28 -12.87
CA LEU A 506 11.78 7.41 -13.38
C LEU A 506 11.84 8.67 -12.52
N SER A 507 11.95 8.54 -11.20
CA SER A 507 12.14 9.68 -10.31
C SER A 507 12.81 9.28 -9.00
N ILE A 508 13.31 10.30 -8.30
CA ILE A 508 13.84 10.25 -6.94
C ILE A 508 13.12 11.33 -6.13
N PHE A 509 12.43 10.93 -5.06
CA PHE A 509 11.88 11.85 -4.06
C PHE A 509 12.62 11.68 -2.74
N ALA A 510 13.30 12.73 -2.26
CA ALA A 510 14.09 12.70 -1.04
C ALA A 510 13.49 13.59 0.07
N VAL A 511 13.33 13.04 1.27
CA VAL A 511 12.89 13.80 2.45
C VAL A 511 14.05 13.94 3.44
N LEU A 512 14.41 15.18 3.75
CA LEU A 512 15.62 15.56 4.46
C LEU A 512 15.34 15.80 5.95
N GLY A 513 16.05 15.07 6.82
CA GLY A 513 15.87 15.10 8.28
C GLY A 513 16.56 16.28 8.97
N LYS A 514 16.67 16.20 10.30
CA LYS A 514 17.50 17.14 11.07
C LYS A 514 18.98 16.94 10.74
N ASP A 515 19.43 15.69 10.82
CA ASP A 515 20.83 15.27 10.78
C ASP A 515 21.37 15.10 9.36
N LYS A 516 20.84 15.88 8.42
CA LYS A 516 21.22 15.90 7.00
C LYS A 516 22.58 16.59 6.83
N GLU A 517 23.45 15.95 6.06
CA GLU A 517 24.80 16.43 5.73
C GLU A 517 24.81 17.05 4.31
N GLU A 518 25.55 18.15 4.11
CA GLU A 518 25.60 18.85 2.81
C GLU A 518 26.17 17.95 1.70
N GLU A 519 27.20 17.16 2.02
CA GLU A 519 27.77 16.18 1.08
C GLU A 519 26.77 15.07 0.70
N GLY A 520 25.88 14.68 1.63
CA GLY A 520 24.80 13.74 1.35
C GLY A 520 23.76 14.34 0.40
N ILE A 521 23.36 15.60 0.61
CA ILE A 521 22.47 16.32 -0.32
C ILE A 521 23.11 16.46 -1.71
N LYS A 522 24.43 16.67 -1.78
CA LYS A 522 25.19 16.69 -3.04
C LYS A 522 25.20 15.32 -3.73
N ALA A 523 25.32 14.22 -2.98
CA ALA A 523 25.22 12.85 -3.51
C ALA A 523 23.80 12.53 -4.02
N LEU A 524 22.74 12.95 -3.32
CA LEU A 524 21.35 12.80 -3.79
C LEU A 524 21.13 13.43 -5.17
N LYS A 525 21.73 14.60 -5.40
CA LYS A 525 21.57 15.40 -6.63
C LYS A 525 22.44 14.93 -7.80
N GLU A 526 23.37 14.00 -7.60
CA GLU A 526 24.34 13.56 -8.61
C GLU A 526 23.69 12.97 -9.89
N HIS A 527 22.46 12.45 -9.78
CA HIS A 527 21.70 11.85 -10.90
C HIS A 527 20.55 12.73 -11.42
N SER A 528 20.36 13.93 -10.86
CA SER A 528 19.22 14.83 -11.15
C SER A 528 19.14 15.34 -12.60
N SER A 529 20.21 15.22 -13.38
CA SER A 529 20.25 15.53 -14.81
C SER A 529 19.68 14.43 -15.71
N ARG A 530 19.50 13.21 -15.19
CA ARG A 530 18.96 12.05 -15.94
C ARG A 530 17.65 11.51 -15.37
N ILE A 531 17.42 11.67 -14.07
CA ILE A 531 16.26 11.14 -13.34
C ILE A 531 15.55 12.32 -12.68
N ARG A 532 14.21 12.39 -12.78
CA ARG A 532 13.41 13.47 -12.18
C ARG A 532 13.67 13.52 -10.66
N TYR A 533 14.33 14.57 -10.17
CA TYR A 533 14.66 14.72 -8.75
C TYR A 533 13.75 15.74 -8.07
N GLN A 534 13.25 15.40 -6.88
CA GLN A 534 12.52 16.30 -6.00
C GLN A 534 12.97 16.10 -4.55
N GLU A 535 13.02 17.17 -3.76
CA GLU A 535 13.36 17.10 -2.34
C GLU A 535 12.40 17.91 -1.47
N PHE A 536 12.29 17.52 -0.21
CA PHE A 536 11.48 18.18 0.81
C PHE A 536 12.20 18.13 2.17
N GLU A 537 12.37 19.26 2.85
CA GLU A 537 12.92 19.26 4.20
C GLU A 537 11.79 19.06 5.22
N ALA A 538 11.79 17.93 5.92
CA ALA A 538 10.79 17.60 6.93
C ALA A 538 11.33 17.44 8.34
N LYS A 539 12.65 17.50 8.56
CA LYS A 539 13.26 17.56 9.91
C LYS A 539 12.85 16.38 10.80
N GLN A 540 12.65 15.20 10.22
CA GLN A 540 12.52 13.96 10.99
C GLN A 540 13.80 13.67 11.80
N GLU A 541 13.62 12.98 12.93
CA GLU A 541 14.67 12.60 13.86
C GLU A 541 15.18 11.19 13.53
N ASN A 542 16.43 10.87 13.91
CA ASN A 542 17.11 9.58 13.69
C ASN A 542 17.37 9.17 12.23
N TYR A 543 16.66 9.76 11.26
CA TYR A 543 16.74 9.43 9.84
C TYR A 543 17.16 10.65 9.00
N PRO A 544 18.47 10.89 8.79
CA PRO A 544 18.99 11.94 7.90
C PRO A 544 18.28 12.04 6.54
N TYR A 545 17.91 10.91 5.95
CA TYR A 545 17.23 10.84 4.65
C TYR A 545 16.21 9.70 4.61
N TYR A 546 15.01 10.01 4.10
CA TYR A 546 14.20 9.04 3.38
C TYR A 546 14.35 9.31 1.87
N ILE A 547 14.46 8.28 1.03
CA ILE A 547 14.61 8.41 -0.42
C ILE A 547 13.70 7.38 -1.08
N TYR A 548 12.87 7.79 -2.02
CA TYR A 548 12.00 6.91 -2.78
C TYR A 548 12.35 6.96 -4.27
N VAL A 549 12.62 5.79 -4.85
CA VAL A 549 12.96 5.63 -6.26
C VAL A 549 11.79 4.98 -6.98
N GLU A 550 11.13 5.75 -7.84
CA GLU A 550 10.07 5.26 -8.72
C GLU A 550 10.72 4.48 -9.89
N GLN A 551 10.33 3.22 -10.09
CA GLN A 551 10.79 2.39 -11.21
C GLN A 551 9.68 2.18 -12.24
N ARG A 552 10.07 2.20 -13.50
CA ARG A 552 9.23 1.93 -14.67
C ARG A 552 8.63 0.53 -14.60
N ASP A 553 7.41 0.38 -15.11
CA ASP A 553 6.82 -0.96 -15.25
C ASP A 553 7.61 -1.78 -16.30
N PRO A 554 8.07 -3.00 -15.98
CA PRO A 554 8.79 -3.83 -16.94
C PRO A 554 7.90 -4.33 -18.09
N ASN A 555 6.57 -4.35 -17.93
CA ASN A 555 5.63 -4.82 -18.97
C ASN A 555 5.20 -3.71 -19.94
N LEU A 556 5.44 -2.43 -19.59
CA LEU A 556 5.12 -1.29 -20.43
C LEU A 556 6.05 -1.27 -21.66
N PRO A 557 5.55 -1.15 -22.90
CA PRO A 557 6.42 -0.98 -24.07
C PRO A 557 7.18 0.35 -24.01
N ARG A 558 8.38 0.44 -24.61
CA ARG A 558 9.18 1.69 -24.61
C ARG A 558 8.63 2.76 -25.56
N ILE A 559 7.70 2.40 -26.43
CA ILE A 559 7.06 3.27 -27.41
C ILE A 559 5.56 3.30 -27.11
N ALA A 560 4.99 4.47 -26.85
CA ALA A 560 3.53 4.63 -26.73
C ALA A 560 2.91 4.77 -28.13
N ILE A 561 1.76 4.12 -28.35
CA ILE A 561 0.94 4.40 -29.54
C ILE A 561 -0.24 5.28 -29.13
N VAL A 562 -0.30 6.49 -29.71
CA VAL A 562 -1.41 7.42 -29.53
C VAL A 562 -2.19 7.52 -30.85
N THR A 563 -3.51 7.57 -30.76
CA THR A 563 -4.39 7.89 -31.88
C THR A 563 -5.54 8.76 -31.41
N ASP A 564 -6.44 9.16 -32.30
CA ASP A 564 -7.64 9.90 -31.95
C ASP A 564 -8.92 9.09 -32.20
N SER A 565 -10.04 9.57 -31.67
CA SER A 565 -11.32 8.83 -31.71
C SER A 565 -11.87 8.61 -33.12
N ALA A 566 -11.39 9.35 -34.13
CA ALA A 566 -11.82 9.14 -35.52
C ALA A 566 -11.28 7.83 -36.10
N SER A 567 -10.28 7.20 -35.48
CA SER A 567 -9.80 5.84 -35.80
C SER A 567 -10.88 4.75 -35.68
N ASP A 568 -11.98 5.02 -34.98
CA ASP A 568 -13.05 4.06 -34.70
C ASP A 568 -12.65 2.77 -33.98
N LEU A 569 -11.53 2.77 -33.27
CA LEU A 569 -11.16 1.64 -32.43
C LEU A 569 -12.22 1.32 -31.35
N THR A 570 -12.19 0.07 -30.91
CA THR A 570 -13.00 -0.47 -29.82
C THR A 570 -12.10 -1.14 -28.79
N PRO A 571 -12.52 -1.28 -27.52
CA PRO A 571 -11.75 -2.02 -26.50
C PRO A 571 -11.44 -3.47 -26.89
N GLU A 572 -12.28 -4.09 -27.72
CA GLU A 572 -12.05 -5.43 -28.26
C GLU A 572 -10.89 -5.45 -29.27
N LEU A 573 -10.83 -4.48 -30.19
CA LEU A 573 -9.74 -4.37 -31.18
C LEU A 573 -8.39 -4.00 -30.54
N MET A 574 -8.41 -3.21 -29.46
CA MET A 574 -7.21 -2.83 -28.71
C MET A 574 -6.74 -3.91 -27.71
N LYS A 575 -7.47 -5.02 -27.56
CA LYS A 575 -7.22 -6.01 -26.51
C LYS A 575 -5.81 -6.63 -26.63
N GLY A 576 -4.98 -6.39 -25.62
CA GLY A 576 -3.60 -6.89 -25.57
C GLY A 576 -2.59 -5.99 -26.31
N TYR A 577 -2.98 -4.77 -26.65
CA TYR A 577 -2.12 -3.67 -27.10
C TYR A 577 -2.23 -2.48 -26.15
N ASP A 578 -1.22 -1.63 -26.16
CA ASP A 578 -1.13 -0.42 -25.35
C ASP A 578 -1.33 0.80 -26.27
N ILE A 579 -2.59 1.23 -26.38
CA ILE A 579 -3.06 2.24 -27.34
C ILE A 579 -3.87 3.29 -26.57
N HIS A 580 -3.49 4.56 -26.74
CA HIS A 580 -4.13 5.69 -26.08
C HIS A 580 -4.95 6.50 -27.09
N ILE A 581 -6.22 6.75 -26.80
CA ILE A 581 -7.12 7.52 -27.67
C ILE A 581 -7.32 8.93 -27.09
N ILE A 582 -7.00 9.97 -27.85
CA ILE A 582 -7.45 11.34 -27.57
C ILE A 582 -8.86 11.54 -28.16
N PRO A 583 -9.88 11.89 -27.36
CA PRO A 583 -11.23 12.10 -27.90
C PRO A 583 -11.31 13.40 -28.70
N LEU A 584 -11.94 13.35 -29.88
CA LEU A 584 -12.43 14.56 -30.54
C LEU A 584 -13.73 15.04 -29.89
N ARG A 585 -13.99 16.34 -30.05
CA ARG A 585 -15.17 17.01 -29.51
C ARG A 585 -16.29 17.12 -30.52
N LEU A 586 -17.51 17.08 -30.00
CA LEU A 586 -18.75 17.35 -30.71
C LEU A 586 -19.54 18.46 -30.01
N LYS A 587 -20.29 19.24 -30.78
CA LYS A 587 -21.40 20.07 -30.29
C LYS A 587 -22.69 19.64 -31.01
N ILE A 588 -23.69 19.20 -30.24
CA ILE A 588 -25.01 18.77 -30.73
C ILE A 588 -26.08 19.60 -29.98
N GLY A 589 -26.78 20.45 -30.73
CA GLY A 589 -27.55 21.54 -30.13
C GLY A 589 -26.61 22.44 -29.34
N ASP A 590 -26.94 22.75 -28.08
CA ASP A 590 -26.09 23.55 -27.19
C ASP A 590 -25.17 22.75 -26.26
N LYS A 591 -25.23 21.42 -26.30
CA LYS A 591 -24.39 20.54 -25.48
C LYS A 591 -23.12 20.13 -26.23
N ASN A 592 -21.99 20.15 -25.51
CA ASN A 592 -20.72 19.62 -25.97
C ASN A 592 -20.55 18.17 -25.47
N TYR A 593 -19.85 17.35 -26.25
CA TYR A 593 -19.54 15.95 -25.95
C TYR A 593 -18.13 15.61 -26.42
N GLU A 594 -17.61 14.48 -25.93
CA GLU A 594 -16.32 13.90 -26.24
C GLU A 594 -16.55 12.47 -26.74
N ASP A 595 -16.04 12.18 -27.93
CA ASP A 595 -16.33 10.96 -28.68
C ASP A 595 -15.82 9.71 -27.93
N GLY A 596 -16.71 8.75 -27.70
CA GLY A 596 -16.44 7.54 -26.94
C GLY A 596 -16.36 7.72 -25.41
N VAL A 597 -16.33 8.96 -24.91
CA VAL A 597 -16.21 9.28 -23.48
C VAL A 597 -17.54 9.74 -22.88
N THR A 598 -18.12 10.83 -23.42
CA THR A 598 -19.39 11.40 -22.93
C THR A 598 -20.55 11.24 -23.92
N ILE A 599 -20.31 10.65 -25.10
CA ILE A 599 -21.36 10.17 -26.01
C ILE A 599 -20.97 8.82 -26.63
N THR A 600 -21.90 7.88 -26.66
CA THR A 600 -21.69 6.56 -27.28
C THR A 600 -22.12 6.56 -28.76
N ARG A 601 -21.53 5.68 -29.60
CA ARG A 601 -21.94 5.49 -31.01
C ARG A 601 -23.45 5.27 -31.15
N LYS A 602 -24.00 4.39 -30.30
CA LYS A 602 -25.44 4.07 -30.23
C LYS A 602 -26.30 5.27 -29.85
N GLU A 603 -25.89 6.09 -28.88
CA GLU A 603 -26.62 7.33 -28.56
C GLU A 603 -26.57 8.30 -29.74
N PHE A 604 -25.38 8.59 -30.25
CA PHE A 604 -25.16 9.51 -31.36
C PHE A 604 -26.06 9.18 -32.55
N TRP A 605 -26.02 7.94 -33.07
CA TRP A 605 -26.83 7.57 -34.23
C TRP A 605 -28.34 7.64 -33.96
N ASN A 606 -28.80 7.26 -32.76
CA ASN A 606 -30.20 7.44 -32.39
C ASN A 606 -30.61 8.92 -32.40
N ARG A 607 -29.72 9.83 -31.99
CA ARG A 607 -30.02 11.25 -31.89
C ARG A 607 -29.95 11.97 -33.24
N ILE A 608 -28.93 11.72 -34.08
CA ILE A 608 -28.86 12.32 -35.43
C ILE A 608 -30.08 11.91 -36.28
N LEU A 609 -30.45 10.63 -36.25
CA LEU A 609 -31.58 10.11 -37.06
C LEU A 609 -32.95 10.64 -36.59
N ARG A 610 -33.12 10.95 -35.30
CA ARG A 610 -34.38 11.45 -34.72
C ARG A 610 -34.48 12.97 -34.70
N GLU A 611 -33.48 13.63 -34.11
CA GLU A 611 -33.45 15.08 -33.86
C GLU A 611 -33.16 15.87 -35.15
N LYS A 612 -32.51 15.24 -36.15
CA LYS A 612 -32.07 15.86 -37.42
C LYS A 612 -31.19 17.12 -37.25
N ILE A 613 -30.63 17.30 -36.06
CA ILE A 613 -29.65 18.34 -35.75
C ILE A 613 -28.32 17.94 -36.41
N LEU A 614 -27.76 18.85 -37.22
CA LEU A 614 -26.41 18.69 -37.74
C LEU A 614 -25.39 19.03 -36.63
N PRO A 615 -24.50 18.10 -36.25
CA PRO A 615 -23.43 18.38 -35.29
C PRO A 615 -22.38 19.34 -35.86
N LYS A 616 -21.57 19.88 -34.95
CA LYS A 616 -20.23 20.39 -35.29
C LYS A 616 -19.20 19.57 -34.53
N THR A 617 -17.99 19.45 -35.07
CA THR A 617 -16.85 18.85 -34.34
C THR A 617 -15.75 19.87 -34.12
N SER A 618 -14.89 19.61 -33.13
CA SER A 618 -13.61 20.30 -32.97
C SER A 618 -12.52 19.31 -32.53
N GLN A 619 -11.29 19.66 -32.89
CA GLN A 619 -10.09 18.95 -32.44
C GLN A 619 -9.88 19.08 -30.91
N PRO A 620 -9.17 18.13 -30.27
CA PRO A 620 -8.58 18.37 -28.94
C PRO A 620 -7.63 19.57 -28.98
N SER A 621 -7.48 20.25 -27.85
CA SER A 621 -6.55 21.38 -27.73
C SER A 621 -5.09 20.92 -27.57
N PRO A 622 -4.10 21.77 -27.90
CA PRO A 622 -2.70 21.46 -27.64
C PRO A 622 -2.40 21.17 -26.16
N ALA A 623 -3.12 21.82 -25.23
CA ALA A 623 -2.94 21.62 -23.81
C ALA A 623 -3.36 20.20 -23.33
N GLU A 624 -4.32 19.58 -23.99
CA GLU A 624 -4.77 18.21 -23.66
C GLU A 624 -3.83 17.16 -24.24
N LEU A 625 -3.40 17.35 -25.49
CA LEU A 625 -2.37 16.51 -26.11
C LEU A 625 -1.04 16.61 -25.34
N HIS A 626 -0.66 17.80 -24.88
CA HIS A 626 0.48 18.00 -23.99
C HIS A 626 0.31 17.25 -22.66
N ARG A 627 -0.86 17.33 -22.01
CA ARG A 627 -1.13 16.56 -20.78
C ARG A 627 -1.05 15.05 -21.01
N LEU A 628 -1.58 14.55 -22.12
CA LEU A 628 -1.48 13.14 -22.51
C LEU A 628 -0.01 12.72 -22.72
N TYR A 629 0.74 13.46 -23.55
CA TYR A 629 2.15 13.17 -23.79
C TYR A 629 2.98 13.21 -22.51
N GLN A 630 2.78 14.22 -21.66
CA GLN A 630 3.51 14.36 -20.40
C GLN A 630 3.20 13.22 -19.43
N ASN A 631 1.93 12.82 -19.28
CA ASN A 631 1.52 11.65 -18.48
C ASN A 631 2.20 10.37 -18.98
N LEU A 632 2.24 10.15 -20.30
CA LEU A 632 2.95 9.01 -20.89
C LEU A 632 4.46 9.06 -20.53
N PHE A 633 5.17 10.16 -20.77
CA PHE A 633 6.58 10.27 -20.37
C PHE A 633 6.79 10.08 -18.85
N ASP A 634 5.88 10.56 -18.01
CA ASP A 634 5.92 10.36 -16.56
C ASP A 634 5.65 8.91 -16.12
N LYS A 635 4.93 8.12 -16.93
CA LYS A 635 4.79 6.64 -16.80
C LYS A 635 5.99 5.87 -17.35
N GLY A 636 6.87 6.52 -18.11
CA GLY A 636 8.15 5.97 -18.56
C GLY A 636 8.19 5.38 -19.97
N TYR A 637 7.37 5.85 -20.91
CA TYR A 637 7.68 5.63 -22.34
C TYR A 637 8.88 6.49 -22.74
N GLU A 638 9.72 5.98 -23.65
CA GLU A 638 10.89 6.71 -24.18
C GLU A 638 10.53 7.52 -25.42
N SER A 639 9.54 7.07 -26.19
CA SER A 639 9.03 7.76 -27.37
C SER A 639 7.53 7.54 -27.56
N ILE A 640 6.89 8.41 -28.35
CA ILE A 640 5.45 8.38 -28.63
C ILE A 640 5.23 8.46 -30.14
N ILE A 641 4.51 7.51 -30.73
CA ILE A 641 4.05 7.57 -32.12
C ILE A 641 2.56 7.94 -32.11
N THR A 642 2.25 9.14 -32.59
CA THR A 642 0.89 9.68 -32.67
C THR A 642 0.35 9.55 -34.09
N ILE A 643 -0.54 8.59 -34.33
CA ILE A 643 -1.19 8.33 -35.63
C ILE A 643 -2.59 8.94 -35.59
N LEU A 644 -2.77 10.06 -36.30
CA LEU A 644 -3.99 10.86 -36.24
C LEU A 644 -4.74 10.84 -37.56
N LEU A 645 -6.03 11.22 -37.52
CA LEU A 645 -6.84 11.40 -38.71
C LEU A 645 -6.24 12.43 -39.69
N SER A 646 -6.58 12.27 -40.97
CA SER A 646 -6.07 13.07 -42.09
C SER A 646 -5.95 14.57 -41.81
N SER A 647 -4.76 15.14 -42.05
CA SER A 647 -4.52 16.59 -41.95
C SER A 647 -5.41 17.44 -42.87
N LYS A 648 -5.95 16.84 -43.94
CA LYS A 648 -6.90 17.49 -44.87
C LYS A 648 -8.30 17.61 -44.28
N LEU A 649 -8.62 16.85 -43.24
CA LEU A 649 -9.95 16.77 -42.62
C LEU A 649 -10.01 17.43 -41.24
N SER A 650 -8.89 17.50 -40.51
CA SER A 650 -8.84 18.10 -39.16
C SER A 650 -7.53 18.80 -38.83
N GLY A 651 -7.61 19.83 -37.97
CA GLY A 651 -6.46 20.48 -37.36
C GLY A 651 -5.86 19.73 -36.17
N THR A 652 -6.33 18.53 -35.82
CA THR A 652 -5.75 17.67 -34.76
C THR A 652 -4.25 17.49 -34.95
N GLN A 653 -3.82 17.27 -36.19
CA GLN A 653 -2.42 17.25 -36.63
C GLN A 653 -1.61 18.48 -36.21
N GLN A 654 -2.18 19.69 -36.30
CA GLN A 654 -1.52 20.92 -35.89
C GLN A 654 -1.55 21.11 -34.36
N ALA A 655 -2.63 20.69 -33.70
CA ALA A 655 -2.71 20.70 -32.24
C ALA A 655 -1.64 19.78 -31.61
N ALA A 656 -1.37 18.62 -32.21
CA ALA A 656 -0.32 17.70 -31.79
C ALA A 656 1.10 18.28 -32.00
N LYS A 657 1.33 19.03 -33.08
CA LYS A 657 2.63 19.70 -33.34
C LYS A 657 2.92 20.77 -32.28
N ILE A 658 1.94 21.61 -31.97
CA ILE A 658 2.04 22.60 -30.89
C ILE A 658 2.23 21.88 -29.53
N ALA A 659 1.50 20.78 -29.29
CA ALA A 659 1.67 19.98 -28.07
C ALA A 659 3.07 19.36 -27.93
N LYS A 660 3.69 18.93 -29.04
CA LYS A 660 5.11 18.50 -29.06
C LYS A 660 6.05 19.65 -28.72
N GLU A 661 5.86 20.81 -29.35
CA GLU A 661 6.66 22.02 -29.10
C GLU A 661 6.57 22.46 -27.62
N MET A 662 5.42 22.25 -26.96
CA MET A 662 5.23 22.51 -25.53
C MET A 662 5.94 21.51 -24.59
N ILE A 663 6.22 20.28 -25.03
CA ILE A 663 6.84 19.24 -24.19
C ILE A 663 8.36 19.45 -24.02
N GLY A 664 9.03 19.90 -25.08
CA GLY A 664 10.50 20.01 -25.14
C GLY A 664 11.13 19.20 -26.28
N ASN A 665 12.39 19.50 -26.59
CA ASN A 665 13.15 18.85 -27.66
C ASN A 665 13.96 17.63 -27.17
N ASP A 666 13.92 17.34 -25.87
CA ASP A 666 14.53 16.18 -25.20
C ASP A 666 13.70 14.89 -25.33
N LYS A 667 12.44 14.99 -25.81
CA LYS A 667 11.49 13.87 -25.85
C LYS A 667 11.03 13.51 -27.26
N GLU A 668 11.06 12.21 -27.55
CA GLU A 668 10.88 11.66 -28.89
C GLU A 668 9.40 11.46 -29.25
N ILE A 669 8.74 12.52 -29.74
CA ILE A 669 7.35 12.46 -30.25
C ILE A 669 7.33 12.48 -31.78
N TYR A 670 6.69 11.49 -32.38
CA TYR A 670 6.47 11.35 -33.82
C TYR A 670 4.99 11.57 -34.14
N ILE A 671 4.70 12.39 -35.15
CA ILE A 671 3.33 12.72 -35.56
C ILE A 671 3.13 12.23 -36.99
N VAL A 672 2.27 11.23 -37.15
CA VAL A 672 1.98 10.54 -38.41
C VAL A 672 0.61 11.00 -38.89
N ASP A 673 0.59 11.67 -40.05
CA ASP A 673 -0.65 11.88 -40.80
C ASP A 673 -1.04 10.55 -41.42
N SER A 674 -2.11 9.92 -40.92
CA SER A 674 -2.58 8.63 -41.44
C SER A 674 -3.10 8.71 -42.88
N LYS A 675 -3.35 9.92 -43.40
CA LYS A 675 -4.12 10.19 -44.63
C LYS A 675 -5.47 9.47 -44.67
N ALA A 676 -6.01 9.13 -43.49
CA ALA A 676 -7.13 8.22 -43.32
C ALA A 676 -8.07 8.69 -42.20
N VAL A 677 -9.08 7.87 -41.95
CA VAL A 677 -10.07 7.90 -40.86
C VAL A 677 -10.54 6.47 -40.62
N THR A 678 -11.24 6.22 -39.51
CA THR A 678 -11.94 4.98 -39.15
C THR A 678 -11.05 3.74 -39.32
N PHE A 679 -11.58 2.61 -39.80
CA PHE A 679 -10.87 1.35 -40.03
C PHE A 679 -9.47 1.46 -40.66
N ALA A 680 -9.20 2.50 -41.46
CA ALA A 680 -7.92 2.68 -42.14
C ALA A 680 -6.87 3.37 -41.26
N GLU A 681 -7.30 4.28 -40.40
CA GLU A 681 -6.46 4.82 -39.33
C GLU A 681 -6.25 3.72 -38.26
N ALA A 682 -7.31 3.03 -37.83
CA ALA A 682 -7.20 1.89 -36.91
C ALA A 682 -6.24 0.78 -37.39
N HIS A 683 -6.18 0.47 -38.69
CA HIS A 683 -5.24 -0.53 -39.19
C HIS A 683 -3.78 -0.08 -39.03
N GLN A 684 -3.47 1.19 -39.31
CA GLN A 684 -2.14 1.77 -39.07
C GLN A 684 -1.79 1.72 -37.58
N VAL A 685 -2.73 2.08 -36.69
CA VAL A 685 -2.56 2.03 -35.23
C VAL A 685 -2.30 0.61 -34.72
N LEU A 686 -3.08 -0.37 -35.20
CA LEU A 686 -2.95 -1.77 -34.78
C LEU A 686 -1.66 -2.43 -35.33
N GLU A 687 -1.22 -2.10 -36.55
CA GLU A 687 0.08 -2.55 -37.07
C GLU A 687 1.24 -1.94 -36.27
N ALA A 688 1.18 -0.65 -35.94
CA ALA A 688 2.18 0.00 -35.11
C ALA A 688 2.26 -0.63 -33.70
N ALA A 689 1.11 -0.85 -33.05
CA ALA A 689 1.06 -1.48 -31.73
C ALA A 689 1.52 -2.96 -31.75
N ARG A 690 1.26 -3.69 -32.85
CA ARG A 690 1.80 -5.03 -33.07
C ARG A 690 3.32 -5.00 -33.17
N LEU A 691 3.88 -4.10 -33.98
CA LEU A 691 5.33 -3.96 -34.15
C LEU A 691 6.04 -3.50 -32.87
N VAL A 692 5.45 -2.59 -32.09
CA VAL A 692 5.93 -2.20 -30.75
C VAL A 692 6.01 -3.43 -29.83
N LYS A 693 4.97 -4.27 -29.83
CA LYS A 693 4.91 -5.51 -29.04
C LYS A 693 5.91 -6.58 -29.49
N GLU A 694 6.29 -6.56 -30.76
CA GLU A 694 7.36 -7.39 -31.35
C GLU A 694 8.77 -6.79 -31.15
N GLY A 695 8.90 -5.64 -30.48
CA GLY A 695 10.19 -5.00 -30.20
C GLY A 695 10.80 -4.25 -31.38
N ALA A 696 10.01 -3.91 -32.41
CA ALA A 696 10.48 -3.15 -33.56
C ALA A 696 10.91 -1.73 -33.18
N SER A 697 11.93 -1.20 -33.86
CA SER A 697 12.38 0.17 -33.67
C SER A 697 11.38 1.20 -34.19
N THR A 698 11.34 2.38 -33.58
CA THR A 698 10.51 3.52 -34.01
C THR A 698 10.69 3.83 -35.49
N LYS A 699 11.92 3.74 -36.01
CA LYS A 699 12.20 3.89 -37.45
C LYS A 699 11.45 2.88 -38.31
N ALA A 700 11.56 1.58 -38.00
CA ALA A 700 10.92 0.51 -38.78
C ALA A 700 9.39 0.61 -38.73
N ILE A 701 8.82 1.06 -37.59
CA ILE A 701 7.39 1.32 -37.46
C ILE A 701 6.96 2.47 -38.37
N LEU A 702 7.72 3.58 -38.42
CA LEU A 702 7.42 4.73 -39.28
C LEU A 702 7.54 4.39 -40.77
N GLU A 703 8.60 3.67 -41.16
CA GLU A 703 8.77 3.17 -42.54
C GLU A 703 7.56 2.32 -42.95
N ARG A 704 7.12 1.40 -42.08
CA ARG A 704 5.93 0.57 -42.30
C ARG A 704 4.62 1.37 -42.38
N LEU A 705 4.48 2.44 -41.60
CA LEU A 705 3.29 3.31 -41.63
C LEU A 705 3.20 4.06 -42.97
N TYR A 706 4.33 4.58 -43.47
CA TYR A 706 4.37 5.23 -44.79
C TYR A 706 4.10 4.24 -45.94
N GLU A 707 4.63 3.02 -45.88
CA GLU A 707 4.28 1.95 -46.84
C GLU A 707 2.76 1.71 -46.90
N LEU A 708 2.11 1.62 -45.74
CA LEU A 708 0.67 1.34 -45.67
C LEU A 708 -0.15 2.46 -46.30
N GLN A 709 0.21 3.73 -46.06
CA GLN A 709 -0.56 4.88 -46.56
C GLN A 709 -0.75 4.88 -48.08
N ASP A 710 0.27 4.50 -48.84
CA ASP A 710 0.20 4.41 -50.31
C ASP A 710 -0.59 3.18 -50.82
N GLN A 711 -0.85 2.20 -49.96
CA GLN A 711 -1.54 0.94 -50.31
C GLN A 711 -3.03 0.94 -49.94
N MET A 712 -3.49 1.90 -49.15
CA MET A 712 -4.83 1.92 -48.56
C MET A 712 -5.85 2.64 -49.45
N LYS A 713 -6.84 1.89 -49.92
CA LYS A 713 -7.93 2.39 -50.78
C LYS A 713 -9.23 2.44 -49.98
N ILE A 714 -9.78 3.63 -49.81
CA ILE A 714 -10.98 3.90 -49.00
C ILE A 714 -12.11 4.36 -49.95
N TYR A 715 -13.24 3.67 -49.93
CA TYR A 715 -14.42 3.99 -50.75
C TYR A 715 -15.69 3.97 -49.91
N PHE A 716 -16.57 4.97 -50.09
CA PHE A 716 -17.81 5.10 -49.31
C PHE A 716 -18.93 5.78 -50.10
N ALA A 717 -20.16 5.54 -49.69
CA ALA A 717 -21.35 6.17 -50.25
C ALA A 717 -22.19 6.80 -49.12
N VAL A 718 -22.60 8.05 -49.33
CA VAL A 718 -23.42 8.83 -48.37
C VAL A 718 -24.84 9.01 -48.90
N ASN A 719 -25.82 9.09 -47.99
CA ASN A 719 -27.22 9.34 -48.35
C ASN A 719 -27.51 10.83 -48.59
N ASP A 720 -26.89 11.71 -47.80
CA ASP A 720 -26.96 13.16 -47.98
C ASP A 720 -25.55 13.77 -47.94
N ILE A 721 -25.11 14.30 -49.08
CA ILE A 721 -23.81 14.94 -49.22
C ILE A 721 -23.74 16.31 -48.53
N SER A 722 -24.87 16.85 -48.07
CA SER A 722 -24.91 18.15 -47.37
C SER A 722 -24.22 18.12 -46.00
N TYR A 723 -24.07 16.95 -45.37
CA TYR A 723 -23.25 16.79 -44.15
C TYR A 723 -21.79 17.16 -44.44
N LEU A 724 -21.18 16.57 -45.49
CA LEU A 724 -19.80 16.84 -45.88
C LEU A 724 -19.60 18.29 -46.31
N GLN A 725 -20.58 18.88 -47.01
CA GLN A 725 -20.55 20.28 -47.42
C GLN A 725 -20.60 21.24 -46.22
N LYS A 726 -21.60 21.09 -45.34
CA LYS A 726 -21.81 21.98 -44.18
C LYS A 726 -20.75 21.78 -43.09
N GLY A 727 -20.20 20.57 -42.97
CA GLY A 727 -19.03 20.28 -42.15
C GLY A 727 -17.71 20.82 -42.75
N GLY A 728 -17.69 21.14 -44.04
CA GLY A 728 -16.51 21.65 -44.76
C GLY A 728 -15.46 20.60 -45.10
N ARG A 729 -15.76 19.30 -44.92
CA ARG A 729 -14.81 18.17 -45.07
C ARG A 729 -14.88 17.49 -46.45
N ILE A 730 -15.53 18.15 -47.40
CA ILE A 730 -15.84 17.57 -48.72
C ILE A 730 -14.70 17.65 -49.75
N GLY A 731 -13.64 18.42 -49.46
CA GLY A 731 -12.44 18.52 -50.31
C GLY A 731 -12.74 18.81 -51.78
N ARG A 732 -11.94 18.21 -52.67
CA ARG A 732 -12.04 18.29 -54.14
C ARG A 732 -13.43 17.96 -54.68
N ALA A 733 -14.19 17.08 -54.01
CA ALA A 733 -15.53 16.71 -54.46
C ALA A 733 -16.53 17.90 -54.49
N SER A 734 -16.29 18.95 -53.69
CA SER A 734 -17.07 20.21 -53.68
C SER A 734 -17.45 20.72 -55.08
N SER A 735 -16.47 20.77 -55.98
CA SER A 735 -16.56 21.35 -57.32
C SER A 735 -17.52 20.64 -58.28
N ILE A 736 -17.91 19.38 -58.00
CA ILE A 736 -18.63 18.51 -58.95
C ILE A 736 -20.09 18.27 -58.52
N ILE A 737 -20.56 18.93 -57.46
CA ILE A 737 -21.81 18.56 -56.75
C ILE A 737 -23.06 19.31 -57.23
N GLY A 738 -22.91 20.43 -57.93
CA GLY A 738 -24.03 21.08 -58.63
C GLY A 738 -24.73 20.10 -59.58
N GLY A 739 -26.03 19.83 -59.35
CA GLY A 739 -26.84 18.94 -60.18
C GLY A 739 -26.98 17.48 -59.70
N LEU A 740 -26.64 17.15 -58.45
CA LEU A 740 -26.72 15.77 -57.89
C LEU A 740 -28.16 15.19 -57.68
N LEU A 741 -29.18 15.75 -58.34
CA LEU A 741 -30.56 15.24 -58.28
C LEU A 741 -30.66 13.85 -58.94
N LYS A 742 -31.19 12.87 -58.19
CA LYS A 742 -31.46 11.47 -58.59
C LYS A 742 -30.27 10.52 -58.79
N VAL A 743 -29.02 10.93 -58.51
CA VAL A 743 -27.86 10.02 -58.54
C VAL A 743 -27.13 9.99 -57.18
N LYS A 744 -26.64 8.82 -56.77
CA LYS A 744 -25.88 8.65 -55.53
C LYS A 744 -24.39 8.87 -55.80
N PRO A 745 -23.67 9.66 -54.98
CA PRO A 745 -22.23 9.81 -55.10
C PRO A 745 -21.52 8.63 -54.45
N ILE A 746 -20.53 8.07 -55.14
CA ILE A 746 -19.50 7.22 -54.54
C ILE A 746 -18.26 8.09 -54.39
N LEU A 747 -17.74 8.13 -53.17
CA LEU A 747 -16.61 8.97 -52.77
C LEU A 747 -15.43 8.07 -52.40
N LYS A 748 -14.22 8.64 -52.50
CA LYS A 748 -12.97 8.05 -52.02
C LYS A 748 -12.20 9.05 -51.17
N LEU A 749 -11.24 8.55 -50.40
CA LEU A 749 -10.13 9.38 -49.90
C LEU A 749 -8.93 9.21 -50.82
N GLU A 750 -8.29 10.31 -51.18
CA GLU A 750 -7.13 10.38 -52.07
C GLU A 750 -6.18 11.47 -51.56
N ASP A 751 -4.94 11.09 -51.21
CA ASP A 751 -4.01 11.93 -50.42
C ASP A 751 -4.67 12.56 -49.16
N GLY A 752 -5.45 11.75 -48.44
CA GLY A 752 -6.19 12.16 -47.25
C GLY A 752 -7.44 13.02 -47.50
N GLU A 753 -7.75 13.38 -48.74
CA GLU A 753 -8.81 14.33 -49.08
C GLU A 753 -10.03 13.66 -49.74
N VAL A 754 -11.24 14.09 -49.39
CA VAL A 754 -12.49 13.58 -50.00
C VAL A 754 -12.57 13.99 -51.47
N THR A 755 -12.65 12.97 -52.32
CA THR A 755 -12.70 13.10 -53.78
C THR A 755 -13.84 12.26 -54.34
N LEU A 756 -14.45 12.70 -55.44
CA LEU A 756 -15.50 11.94 -56.13
C LEU A 756 -14.85 10.77 -56.90
N GLU A 757 -15.32 9.54 -56.64
CA GLU A 757 -14.98 8.37 -57.47
C GLU A 757 -15.93 8.29 -58.67
N THR A 758 -17.25 8.29 -58.43
CA THR A 758 -18.25 8.25 -59.51
C THR A 758 -19.65 8.68 -59.04
N LYS A 759 -20.59 8.80 -59.98
CA LYS A 759 -22.03 9.03 -59.75
C LYS A 759 -22.83 7.85 -60.34
N VAL A 760 -23.73 7.27 -59.56
CA VAL A 760 -24.50 6.07 -59.95
C VAL A 760 -26.00 6.24 -59.71
N ILE A 761 -26.83 5.47 -60.42
CA ILE A 761 -28.29 5.53 -60.25
C ILE A 761 -28.72 4.56 -59.14
N GLY A 762 -29.17 5.12 -58.01
CA GLY A 762 -29.79 4.39 -56.91
C GLY A 762 -28.87 3.46 -56.10
N GLU A 763 -29.42 2.91 -55.02
CA GLU A 763 -28.70 2.12 -54.01
C GLU A 763 -28.03 0.87 -54.59
N ARG A 764 -28.80 0.13 -55.41
CA ARG A 764 -28.34 -1.11 -56.05
C ARG A 764 -27.23 -0.87 -57.07
N GLY A 765 -27.21 0.33 -57.68
CA GLY A 765 -26.13 0.78 -58.57
C GLY A 765 -24.84 1.07 -57.80
N ALA A 766 -24.95 1.68 -56.61
CA ALA A 766 -23.81 1.93 -55.73
C ALA A 766 -23.15 0.64 -55.24
N LEU A 767 -23.95 -0.26 -54.65
CA LEU A 767 -23.48 -1.58 -54.23
C LEU A 767 -22.82 -2.33 -55.40
N SER A 768 -23.46 -2.44 -56.56
CA SER A 768 -22.89 -3.16 -57.72
C SER A 768 -21.60 -2.53 -58.27
N TYR A 769 -21.37 -1.23 -58.09
CA TYR A 769 -20.09 -0.61 -58.44
C TYR A 769 -19.01 -0.91 -57.39
N MET A 770 -19.35 -0.81 -56.11
CA MET A 770 -18.44 -1.05 -54.98
C MET A 770 -18.01 -2.53 -54.91
N GLU A 771 -18.93 -3.47 -55.14
CA GLU A 771 -18.62 -4.90 -55.35
C GLU A 771 -17.62 -5.11 -56.49
N LYS A 772 -17.77 -4.39 -57.62
CA LYS A 772 -16.87 -4.50 -58.77
C LYS A 772 -15.48 -3.94 -58.48
N LEU A 773 -15.36 -2.87 -57.69
CA LEU A 773 -14.06 -2.37 -57.21
C LEU A 773 -13.34 -3.47 -56.42
N ILE A 774 -14.01 -4.06 -55.41
CA ILE A 774 -13.44 -5.11 -54.56
C ILE A 774 -13.05 -6.34 -55.39
N LYS A 775 -13.95 -6.82 -56.27
CA LYS A 775 -13.69 -7.99 -57.15
C LYS A 775 -12.60 -7.73 -58.20
N ASN A 776 -12.37 -6.48 -58.61
CA ASN A 776 -11.32 -6.16 -59.58
C ASN A 776 -9.94 -5.96 -58.94
N GLU A 777 -9.88 -5.42 -57.72
CA GLU A 777 -8.64 -5.37 -56.93
C GLU A 777 -8.22 -6.78 -56.51
N GLY A 778 -9.15 -7.57 -55.96
CA GLY A 778 -8.93 -8.96 -55.52
C GLY A 778 -8.64 -9.97 -56.63
N LYS A 779 -8.78 -9.60 -57.91
CA LYS A 779 -8.24 -10.39 -59.04
C LYS A 779 -6.73 -10.20 -59.15
N LYS A 780 -6.26 -8.95 -59.07
CA LYS A 780 -4.85 -8.57 -59.17
C LYS A 780 -4.10 -9.05 -57.92
N ASN A 781 -4.48 -8.49 -56.79
CA ASN A 781 -3.76 -8.58 -55.52
C ASN A 781 -4.46 -9.54 -54.56
N SER A 782 -3.72 -10.09 -53.60
CA SER A 782 -4.34 -10.58 -52.36
C SER A 782 -4.59 -9.36 -51.48
N ILE A 783 -5.78 -9.24 -50.87
CA ILE A 783 -6.17 -8.03 -50.13
C ILE A 783 -6.76 -8.36 -48.76
N ILE A 784 -6.60 -7.41 -47.85
CA ILE A 784 -7.41 -7.29 -46.62
C ILE A 784 -8.57 -6.37 -46.97
N LEU A 785 -9.79 -6.81 -46.67
CA LEU A 785 -11.03 -6.05 -46.80
C LEU A 785 -11.55 -5.66 -45.41
N TYR A 786 -11.80 -4.37 -45.23
CA TYR A 786 -12.59 -3.84 -44.12
C TYR A 786 -13.92 -3.32 -44.66
N THR A 787 -14.99 -3.40 -43.88
CA THR A 787 -16.25 -2.70 -44.18
C THR A 787 -16.64 -1.79 -43.03
N ALA A 788 -17.44 -0.76 -43.32
CA ALA A 788 -17.92 0.17 -42.30
C ALA A 788 -19.31 0.70 -42.61
N TRP A 789 -20.06 1.05 -41.57
CA TRP A 789 -21.42 1.57 -41.63
C TRP A 789 -21.66 2.57 -40.50
N GLY A 790 -22.56 3.52 -40.70
CA GLY A 790 -23.05 4.41 -39.65
C GLY A 790 -24.40 4.98 -40.06
N GLY A 791 -25.36 4.98 -39.14
CA GLY A 791 -26.74 5.36 -39.43
C GLY A 791 -27.72 4.27 -39.05
N SER A 792 -28.49 3.78 -40.02
CA SER A 792 -29.60 2.85 -39.81
C SER A 792 -29.25 1.40 -40.17
N ASN A 793 -30.21 0.50 -39.96
CA ASN A 793 -30.12 -0.89 -40.42
C ASN A 793 -29.89 -1.02 -41.94
N GLN A 794 -30.22 0.00 -42.75
CA GLN A 794 -29.94 -0.01 -44.19
C GLN A 794 -28.44 0.11 -44.48
N GLU A 795 -27.75 1.01 -43.78
CA GLU A 795 -26.29 1.20 -43.92
C GLU A 795 -25.52 -0.04 -43.43
N LEU A 796 -25.98 -0.64 -42.33
CA LEU A 796 -25.49 -1.93 -41.83
C LEU A 796 -25.67 -3.06 -42.86
N HIS A 797 -26.87 -3.19 -43.42
CA HIS A 797 -27.16 -4.20 -44.46
C HIS A 797 -26.31 -4.01 -45.72
N ASN A 798 -26.09 -2.76 -46.13
CA ASN A 798 -25.24 -2.42 -47.26
C ASN A 798 -23.76 -2.81 -47.01
N ALA A 799 -23.24 -2.56 -45.81
CA ALA A 799 -21.89 -3.00 -45.43
C ALA A 799 -21.75 -4.53 -45.36
N ASP A 800 -22.83 -5.26 -45.05
CA ASP A 800 -22.85 -6.73 -45.10
C ASP A 800 -22.92 -7.30 -46.52
N ILE A 801 -23.57 -6.61 -47.48
CA ILE A 801 -23.46 -6.95 -48.91
C ILE A 801 -22.01 -6.80 -49.39
N LEU A 802 -21.36 -5.69 -49.02
CA LEU A 802 -19.94 -5.47 -49.35
C LEU A 802 -19.02 -6.49 -48.69
N LYS A 803 -19.31 -6.93 -47.45
CA LYS A 803 -18.58 -8.01 -46.78
C LYS A 803 -18.65 -9.31 -47.58
N LYS A 804 -19.84 -9.72 -48.02
CA LYS A 804 -20.07 -10.98 -48.75
C LYS A 804 -19.27 -11.11 -50.03
N THR A 805 -18.86 -10.00 -50.64
CA THR A 805 -17.95 -10.01 -51.80
C THR A 805 -16.57 -10.67 -51.50
N SER A 806 -16.16 -10.78 -50.24
CA SER A 806 -14.98 -11.58 -49.86
C SER A 806 -15.21 -13.09 -49.92
N GLU A 807 -16.43 -13.56 -49.66
CA GLU A 807 -16.79 -14.99 -49.60
C GLU A 807 -16.61 -15.67 -50.98
N ASP A 808 -16.75 -14.89 -52.06
CA ASP A 808 -16.50 -15.29 -53.45
C ASP A 808 -15.01 -15.56 -53.78
N SER A 809 -14.03 -15.19 -52.94
CA SER A 809 -12.61 -15.22 -53.32
C SER A 809 -11.62 -15.42 -52.16
N ARG A 810 -10.87 -16.52 -52.22
CA ARG A 810 -9.75 -16.82 -51.29
C ARG A 810 -8.60 -15.78 -51.32
N LYS A 811 -8.58 -14.85 -52.28
CA LYS A 811 -7.63 -13.71 -52.29
C LYS A 811 -8.06 -12.56 -51.38
N ILE A 812 -9.31 -12.54 -50.91
CA ILE A 812 -9.93 -11.42 -50.18
C ILE A 812 -10.22 -11.86 -48.76
N GLU A 813 -9.48 -11.35 -47.78
CA GLU A 813 -9.74 -11.59 -46.36
C GLU A 813 -10.57 -10.45 -45.78
N HIS A 814 -11.86 -10.68 -45.49
CA HIS A 814 -12.60 -9.74 -44.63
C HIS A 814 -12.11 -9.86 -43.20
N ARG A 815 -11.54 -8.76 -42.67
CA ARG A 815 -10.88 -8.76 -41.35
C ARG A 815 -11.72 -8.15 -40.24
N SER A 816 -12.51 -7.11 -40.52
CA SER A 816 -13.47 -6.54 -39.55
C SER A 816 -14.52 -5.64 -40.22
N ARG A 817 -15.63 -5.41 -39.51
CA ARG A 817 -16.69 -4.46 -39.86
C ARG A 817 -16.81 -3.41 -38.75
N PHE A 818 -16.51 -2.15 -39.05
CA PHE A 818 -16.54 -1.04 -38.10
C PHE A 818 -17.91 -0.35 -38.05
N GLU A 819 -18.31 0.14 -36.88
CA GLU A 819 -19.41 1.10 -36.72
C GLU A 819 -18.81 2.51 -36.63
N ILE A 820 -19.18 3.38 -37.56
CA ILE A 820 -18.66 4.74 -37.69
C ILE A 820 -19.02 5.56 -36.44
N GLY A 821 -18.02 6.21 -35.85
CA GLY A 821 -18.15 6.96 -34.61
C GLY A 821 -18.75 8.36 -34.78
N PRO A 822 -19.21 8.98 -33.67
CA PRO A 822 -19.73 10.33 -33.62
C PRO A 822 -18.96 11.37 -34.46
N THR A 823 -17.63 11.41 -34.38
CA THR A 823 -16.81 12.41 -35.08
C THR A 823 -16.96 12.30 -36.60
N ILE A 824 -16.79 11.11 -37.16
CA ILE A 824 -16.91 10.89 -38.61
C ILE A 824 -18.37 10.97 -39.05
N GLY A 825 -19.28 10.37 -38.29
CA GLY A 825 -20.73 10.41 -38.55
C GLY A 825 -21.31 11.83 -38.62
N SER A 826 -20.71 12.78 -37.90
CA SER A 826 -21.08 14.21 -37.94
C SER A 826 -20.83 14.86 -39.30
N HIS A 827 -19.83 14.39 -40.06
CA HIS A 827 -19.47 14.91 -41.38
C HIS A 827 -19.96 14.02 -42.52
N SER A 828 -20.06 12.71 -42.33
CA SER A 828 -20.58 11.81 -43.37
C SER A 828 -22.10 11.78 -43.44
N GLY A 829 -22.79 12.02 -42.32
CA GLY A 829 -24.17 11.57 -42.13
C GLY A 829 -24.28 10.05 -42.24
N PRO A 830 -25.49 9.50 -42.48
CA PRO A 830 -25.67 8.07 -42.76
C PRO A 830 -24.85 7.61 -43.98
N VAL A 831 -23.99 6.62 -43.74
CA VAL A 831 -22.88 6.23 -44.62
C VAL A 831 -22.62 4.72 -44.54
N TYR A 832 -22.13 4.15 -45.64
CA TYR A 832 -21.45 2.86 -45.63
C TYR A 832 -20.27 2.87 -46.60
N GLY A 833 -19.30 1.99 -46.38
CA GLY A 833 -18.09 1.94 -47.17
C GLY A 833 -17.22 0.71 -46.91
N PHE A 834 -16.06 0.69 -47.55
CA PHE A 834 -15.07 -0.36 -47.41
C PHE A 834 -13.65 0.18 -47.59
N GLY A 835 -12.71 -0.56 -47.00
CA GLY A 835 -11.27 -0.37 -47.14
C GLY A 835 -10.64 -1.57 -47.80
N MET A 836 -9.69 -1.35 -48.71
CA MET A 836 -8.82 -2.40 -49.23
C MET A 836 -7.36 -2.05 -48.95
N ILE A 837 -6.60 -3.06 -48.53
CA ILE A 837 -5.15 -2.98 -48.33
C ILE A 837 -4.53 -4.15 -49.08
N SER A 838 -3.49 -3.90 -49.86
CA SER A 838 -2.77 -4.99 -50.54
C SER A 838 -1.92 -5.77 -49.54
N LYS A 839 -2.01 -7.11 -49.59
CA LYS A 839 -1.07 -7.99 -48.89
C LYS A 839 0.18 -8.12 -49.75
N ILE A 840 1.24 -7.41 -49.39
CA ILE A 840 2.58 -7.68 -49.92
C ILE A 840 3.01 -9.11 -49.52
N ARG A 841 3.93 -9.68 -50.28
CA ARG A 841 4.56 -10.99 -50.04
C ARG A 841 5.86 -10.86 -49.27
#